data_AF-A0A564Q1Y7-F1
#
_entry.id   AF-A0A564Q1Y7-F1
#
_cell.length_a   1.000
_cell.length_b   1.000
_cell.length_c   1.000
_cell.angle_alpha   90.00
_cell.angle_beta   90.00
_cell.angle_gamma   90.00
#
_symmetry.space_group_name_H-M   'P 1'
#
loop_
_entity.id
_entity.type
_entity.pdbx_description
1 polymer ?
#
loop_
_entity_poly.entity_id
_entity_poly.type
_entity_poly.pdbx_seq_one_letter_code
_entity_poly.pdbx_strand_id
1 'polypeptide(L)'
;MKDKKLKILALVAIIAVVVSIGYGTFVSQERLESAQETRTIVDSLGRSVELPMDVERIVSLSVTSTEIISVLGAQDKIVGVDEWVKRGTGYGELIYRMYPELQDLSSPGGGPKPVNIEEVLALDPDVVLVSGVGTGWVEDLEQYGIPVVAAKFESVDSCMDDIRIVAECAGKEKEAEGLIAYLQSKIDLVTSRVGDLPQSERPRVLYVSLRDGTFGTYGSGTFEDEQIRTAGGFNIAAEASGVHVQLSIEQILAANPQVIITHHGTTAEDILSDPRMADVEAVKNKEVYTLPEWGWDFGSLRDIFCIEWLATKLHPDKFSDIDIDAEVNEFYKKVYGIEYSGPALSSSTKTIVDMAGRSVTLPSKVKNIVTVYPPATPIVYAIDGVDHLVGIDCLDVNNQVLKDMEPKFKDIVNVGHQFKGINIEELLSLEPDVVFASIRNRETTMQNYESYFPVVYIDVNTIQSLKRSMLVVGQALDKESRAEGLVSYYNQKMENVVIVASQIPENEKPQVYMTSHGILNTCTSASIESYMLELCGGINVAADVIGGLYSEITIEQLISWNPDIILVNSFCSSDTKDDILSNPRLASIKAVKNKQVFQIPDYISCWYIGVPESLLGMEWTLYKLHPEKINFQMEEEVKEFYSKFYGYDITDEEIAQILKEES
;
A
#
# COMPACT_ATOMS: atom_id res chain seq x y z
N MET A 1 -24.81 -18.51 74.75
CA MET A 1 -24.14 -18.74 73.44
C MET A 1 -24.01 -17.49 72.57
N LYS A 2 -24.94 -16.52 72.61
CA LYS A 2 -24.84 -15.27 71.83
C LYS A 2 -23.68 -14.34 72.26
N ASP A 3 -23.43 -14.17 73.56
CA ASP A 3 -22.37 -13.26 74.03
C ASP A 3 -20.93 -13.68 73.71
N LYS A 4 -20.65 -14.99 73.66
CA LYS A 4 -19.31 -15.47 73.28
C LYS A 4 -19.01 -15.22 71.80
N LYS A 5 -20.01 -15.35 70.91
CA LYS A 5 -19.83 -15.09 69.47
C LYS A 5 -19.62 -13.60 69.19
N LEU A 6 -20.31 -12.71 69.90
CA LEU A 6 -20.16 -11.27 69.73
C LEU A 6 -18.78 -10.77 70.17
N LYS A 7 -18.25 -11.31 71.28
CA LYS A 7 -16.89 -11.00 71.76
C LYS A 7 -15.79 -11.52 70.82
N ILE A 8 -16.00 -12.68 70.19
CA ILE A 8 -15.05 -13.23 69.21
C ILE A 8 -15.06 -12.40 67.92
N LEU A 9 -16.24 -11.99 67.42
CA LEU A 9 -16.31 -11.10 66.25
C LEU A 9 -15.68 -9.74 66.50
N ALA A 10 -15.90 -9.14 67.68
CA ALA A 10 -15.28 -7.88 68.05
C ALA A 10 -13.75 -8.01 68.14
N LEU A 11 -13.23 -9.13 68.66
CA LEU A 11 -11.80 -9.39 68.75
C LEU A 11 -11.17 -9.60 67.36
N VAL A 12 -11.85 -10.30 66.45
CA VAL A 12 -11.38 -10.49 65.06
C VAL A 12 -11.39 -9.18 64.28
N ALA A 13 -12.41 -8.32 64.46
CA ALA A 13 -12.45 -7.00 63.83
C ALA A 13 -11.34 -6.07 64.36
N ILE A 14 -11.04 -6.12 65.66
CA ILE A 14 -9.94 -5.33 66.25
C ILE A 14 -8.58 -5.83 65.75
N ILE A 15 -8.38 -7.16 65.64
CA ILE A 15 -7.15 -7.73 65.10
C ILE A 15 -6.99 -7.38 63.62
N ALA A 16 -8.06 -7.43 62.83
CA ALA A 16 -8.03 -7.01 61.42
C ALA A 16 -7.65 -5.53 61.27
N VAL A 17 -8.25 -4.64 62.07
CA VAL A 17 -7.91 -3.20 62.05
C VAL A 17 -6.47 -2.94 62.51
N VAL A 18 -5.97 -3.66 63.51
CA VAL A 18 -4.57 -3.51 63.98
C VAL A 18 -3.57 -4.07 62.97
N VAL A 19 -3.91 -5.15 62.26
CA VAL A 19 -3.08 -5.70 61.18
C VAL A 19 -3.09 -4.78 59.95
N SER A 20 -4.23 -4.18 59.59
CA SER A 20 -4.32 -3.19 58.50
C SER A 20 -3.58 -1.89 58.81
N ILE A 21 -3.70 -1.37 60.05
CA ILE A 21 -2.94 -0.18 60.49
C ILE A 21 -1.44 -0.52 60.57
N GLY A 22 -1.08 -1.70 61.09
CA GLY A 22 0.31 -2.15 61.21
C GLY A 22 0.99 -2.42 59.88
N TYR A 23 0.26 -2.92 58.86
CA TYR A 23 0.80 -3.11 57.51
C TYR A 23 0.97 -1.76 56.80
N GLY A 24 0.01 -0.84 56.94
CA GLY A 24 0.10 0.52 56.40
C GLY A 24 1.25 1.34 57.02
N THR A 25 1.49 1.21 58.33
CA THR A 25 2.60 1.90 58.99
C THR A 25 3.96 1.25 58.72
N PHE A 26 4.04 -0.08 58.63
CA PHE A 26 5.31 -0.78 58.35
C PHE A 26 5.80 -0.55 56.91
N VAL A 27 4.90 -0.59 55.92
CA VAL A 27 5.23 -0.25 54.53
C VAL A 27 5.64 1.22 54.38
N SER A 28 4.99 2.14 55.13
CA SER A 28 5.41 3.56 55.14
C SER A 28 6.78 3.78 55.78
N GLN A 29 7.19 2.92 56.72
CA GLN A 29 8.43 3.09 57.48
C GLN A 29 9.64 2.48 56.76
N GLU A 30 9.48 1.37 56.04
CA GLU A 30 10.54 0.82 55.17
C GLU A 30 10.85 1.74 53.96
N ARG A 31 9.83 2.38 53.37
CA ARG A 31 10.02 3.31 52.24
C ARG A 31 10.69 4.63 52.65
N LEU A 32 10.58 5.02 53.92
CA LEU A 32 11.26 6.19 54.51
C LEU A 32 12.74 5.93 54.85
N GLU A 33 13.18 4.67 54.95
CA GLU A 33 14.55 4.31 55.35
C GLU A 33 15.50 4.00 54.18
N SER A 34 15.00 3.79 52.95
CA SER A 34 15.84 3.89 51.75
C SER A 34 15.74 5.29 51.17
N ALA A 35 16.71 6.16 51.47
CA ALA A 35 16.87 7.41 50.74
C ALA A 35 17.32 7.06 49.31
N GLN A 36 16.36 6.74 48.45
CA GLN A 36 16.58 6.65 47.01
C GLN A 36 17.07 8.03 46.58
N GLU A 37 18.23 8.09 45.91
CA GLU A 37 18.70 9.36 45.36
C GLU A 37 17.60 9.89 44.43
N THR A 38 17.23 11.15 44.61
CA THR A 38 16.22 11.83 43.80
C THR A 38 16.88 12.90 42.93
N ARG A 39 16.22 13.20 41.81
CA ARG A 39 16.51 14.35 40.94
C ARG A 39 15.28 15.21 40.80
N THR A 40 15.48 16.51 40.63
CA THR A 40 14.40 17.46 40.40
C THR A 40 14.22 17.68 38.91
N ILE A 41 12.99 17.58 38.44
CA ILE A 41 12.58 18.00 37.10
C ILE A 41 11.58 19.16 37.19
N VAL A 42 11.45 19.92 36.10
CA VAL A 42 10.44 20.98 35.97
C VAL A 42 9.42 20.52 34.95
N ASP A 43 8.16 20.37 35.37
CA ASP A 43 7.07 19.94 34.51
C ASP A 43 6.49 21.10 33.69
N SER A 44 5.57 20.81 32.77
CA SER A 44 4.97 21.84 31.87
C SER A 44 4.01 22.79 32.59
N LEU A 45 3.73 22.56 33.88
CA LEU A 45 3.02 23.50 34.75
C LEU A 45 4.00 24.42 35.51
N GLY A 46 5.31 24.27 35.28
CA GLY A 46 6.37 25.01 35.96
C GLY A 46 6.61 24.52 37.39
N ARG A 47 6.12 23.34 37.77
CA ARG A 47 6.30 22.76 39.10
C ARG A 47 7.62 22.01 39.16
N SER A 48 8.32 22.14 40.28
CA SER A 48 9.48 21.31 40.59
C SER A 48 9.01 20.00 41.21
N VAL A 49 9.30 18.87 40.56
CA VAL A 49 8.89 17.54 41.01
C VAL A 49 10.16 16.73 41.31
N GLU A 50 10.22 16.13 42.50
CA GLU A 50 11.30 15.20 42.86
C GLU A 50 10.98 13.79 42.34
N LEU A 51 11.82 13.29 41.45
CA LEU A 51 11.73 11.95 40.89
C LEU A 51 12.85 11.06 41.45
N PRO A 52 12.60 9.76 41.63
CA PRO A 52 13.68 8.79 41.78
C PRO A 52 14.71 8.90 40.65
N MET A 53 15.99 8.64 40.95
CA MET A 53 17.03 8.56 39.92
C MET A 53 16.73 7.46 38.89
N ASP A 54 16.30 6.29 39.37
CA ASP A 54 15.93 5.14 38.55
C ASP A 54 14.41 4.95 38.58
N VAL A 55 13.73 5.33 37.50
CA VAL A 55 12.30 5.13 37.30
C VAL A 55 12.08 3.85 36.51
N GLU A 56 11.34 2.89 37.07
CA GLU A 56 11.06 1.59 36.45
C GLU A 56 9.55 1.30 36.32
N ARG A 57 8.70 2.04 37.03
CA ARG A 57 7.25 1.86 37.06
C ARG A 57 6.52 3.16 36.77
N ILE A 58 6.00 3.29 35.55
CA ILE A 58 5.30 4.48 35.07
C ILE A 58 3.81 4.18 34.92
N VAL A 59 2.96 4.99 35.56
CA VAL A 59 1.54 5.06 35.21
C VAL A 59 1.34 6.25 34.28
N SER A 60 0.94 5.99 33.04
CA SER A 60 0.68 7.03 32.05
C SER A 60 -0.82 7.24 31.87
N LEU A 61 -1.32 8.41 32.28
CA LEU A 61 -2.74 8.78 32.15
C LEU A 61 -3.00 9.70 30.95
N SER A 62 -2.07 9.70 30.00
CA SER A 62 -2.09 10.50 28.77
C SER A 62 -1.68 9.63 27.59
N VAL A 63 -2.47 9.67 26.51
CA VAL A 63 -2.17 8.92 25.28
C VAL A 63 -0.84 9.38 24.71
N THR A 64 -0.61 10.70 24.62
CA THR A 64 0.61 11.27 24.06
C THR A 64 1.86 10.90 24.86
N SER A 65 1.77 10.90 26.20
CA SER A 65 2.88 10.46 27.04
C SER A 65 3.17 8.96 26.82
N THR A 66 2.13 8.14 26.69
CA THR A 66 2.27 6.71 26.37
C THR A 66 2.90 6.50 24.99
N GLU A 67 2.49 7.27 23.99
CA GLU A 67 3.06 7.26 22.62
C GLU A 67 4.55 7.57 22.66
N ILE A 68 4.96 8.62 23.37
CA ILE A 68 6.36 9.02 23.48
C ILE A 68 7.19 7.98 24.22
N ILE A 69 6.73 7.46 25.37
CA ILE A 69 7.43 6.39 26.09
C ILE A 69 7.66 5.17 25.16
N SER A 70 6.65 4.85 24.35
CA SER A 70 6.68 3.72 23.42
C SER A 70 7.65 3.95 22.26
N VAL A 71 7.68 5.15 21.69
CA VAL A 71 8.63 5.56 20.64
C VAL A 71 10.07 5.57 21.15
N LEU A 72 10.28 5.99 22.41
CA LEU A 72 11.61 6.01 23.05
C LEU A 72 12.09 4.61 23.51
N GLY A 73 11.28 3.57 23.29
CA GLY A 73 11.62 2.20 23.66
C GLY A 73 11.69 1.98 25.16
N ALA A 74 10.76 2.57 25.91
CA ALA A 74 10.59 2.42 27.37
C ALA A 74 9.19 1.92 27.75
N GLN A 75 8.43 1.34 26.81
CA GLN A 75 7.08 0.82 27.03
C GLN A 75 7.02 -0.28 28.09
N ASP A 76 8.11 -1.01 28.32
CA ASP A 76 8.26 -2.04 29.34
C ASP A 76 8.18 -1.49 30.78
N LYS A 77 8.42 -0.18 30.96
CA LYS A 77 8.27 0.50 32.25
C LYS A 77 6.82 0.87 32.57
N ILE A 78 5.89 0.72 31.62
CA ILE A 78 4.50 1.14 31.80
C ILE A 78 3.75 0.07 32.59
N VAL A 79 3.16 0.47 33.72
CA VAL A 79 2.39 -0.42 34.62
C VAL A 79 0.90 -0.07 34.65
N GLY A 80 0.52 1.07 34.08
CA GLY A 80 -0.86 1.47 33.88
C GLY A 80 -0.99 2.51 32.77
N VAL A 81 -2.09 2.45 32.04
CA VAL A 81 -2.36 3.27 30.84
C VAL A 81 -3.71 3.96 30.92
N ASP A 82 -3.91 5.01 30.13
CA ASP A 82 -5.22 5.64 30.03
C ASP A 82 -6.26 4.76 29.30
N GLU A 83 -7.53 5.15 29.39
CA GLU A 83 -8.65 4.35 28.89
C GLU A 83 -8.66 4.22 27.35
N TRP A 84 -8.12 5.18 26.59
CA TRP A 84 -8.02 5.06 25.13
C TRP A 84 -7.00 4.00 24.72
N VAL A 85 -5.84 4.00 25.37
CA VAL A 85 -4.79 2.99 25.14
C VAL A 85 -5.29 1.61 25.58
N LYS A 86 -5.94 1.51 26.75
CA LYS A 86 -6.54 0.26 27.25
C LYS A 86 -7.50 -0.38 26.26
N ARG A 87 -8.29 0.45 25.56
CA ARG A 87 -9.24 0.00 24.53
C ARG A 87 -8.59 -0.29 23.19
N GLY A 88 -7.42 0.30 22.91
CA GLY A 88 -6.78 0.35 21.60
C GLY A 88 -7.74 0.77 20.50
N THR A 89 -8.43 1.89 20.71
CA THR A 89 -9.31 2.51 19.70
C THR A 89 -9.10 4.01 19.72
N GLY A 90 -9.47 4.70 18.64
CA GLY A 90 -9.35 6.16 18.57
C GLY A 90 -7.90 6.60 18.73
N TYR A 91 -7.62 7.51 19.67
CA TYR A 91 -6.26 7.98 19.96
C TYR A 91 -5.30 6.86 20.40
N GLY A 92 -5.81 5.76 20.97
CA GLY A 92 -5.01 4.59 21.38
C GLY A 92 -4.71 3.58 20.27
N GLU A 93 -5.32 3.73 19.09
CA GLU A 93 -5.22 2.76 17.97
C GLU A 93 -3.76 2.54 17.52
N LEU A 94 -3.00 3.62 17.33
CA LEU A 94 -1.60 3.52 16.89
C LEU A 94 -0.74 2.77 17.92
N ILE A 95 -0.93 3.07 19.21
CA ILE A 95 -0.19 2.41 20.29
C ILE A 95 -0.53 0.92 20.30
N TYR A 96 -1.80 0.55 20.10
CA TYR A 96 -2.20 -0.86 19.99
C TYR A 96 -1.55 -1.58 18.80
N ARG A 97 -1.42 -0.91 17.65
CA ARG A 97 -0.73 -1.47 16.47
C ARG A 97 0.75 -1.74 16.73
N MET A 98 1.41 -0.88 17.51
CA MET A 98 2.83 -1.05 17.86
C MET A 98 3.03 -2.07 18.99
N TYR A 99 2.19 -2.00 20.03
CA TYR A 99 2.36 -2.68 21.33
C TYR A 99 0.99 -3.15 21.86
N PRO A 100 0.39 -4.20 21.27
CA PRO A 100 -0.94 -4.66 21.65
C PRO A 100 -1.03 -5.13 23.12
N GLU A 101 0.09 -5.58 23.70
CA GLU A 101 0.18 -6.00 25.10
C GLU A 101 -0.14 -4.89 26.12
N LEU A 102 -0.04 -3.62 25.73
CA LEU A 102 -0.40 -2.50 26.60
C LEU A 102 -1.90 -2.48 26.94
N GLN A 103 -2.75 -3.15 26.14
CA GLN A 103 -4.15 -3.35 26.48
C GLN A 103 -4.36 -4.28 27.68
N ASP A 104 -3.39 -5.10 28.06
CA ASP A 104 -3.52 -6.00 29.21
C ASP A 104 -3.29 -5.25 30.54
N LEU A 105 -2.62 -4.09 30.50
CA LEU A 105 -2.32 -3.27 31.67
C LEU A 105 -3.57 -2.68 32.33
N SER A 106 -3.49 -2.38 33.62
CA SER A 106 -4.59 -1.71 34.32
C SER A 106 -4.80 -0.29 33.78
N SER A 107 -6.05 0.16 33.73
CA SER A 107 -6.37 1.55 33.43
C SER A 107 -6.95 2.24 34.64
N PRO A 108 -6.13 2.86 35.51
CA PRO A 108 -6.62 3.51 36.72
C PRO A 108 -7.36 4.84 36.45
N GLY A 109 -7.38 5.32 35.20
CA GLY A 109 -8.07 6.53 34.77
C GLY A 109 -7.38 7.20 33.58
N GLY A 110 -7.79 8.41 33.23
CA GLY A 110 -7.27 9.14 32.08
C GLY A 110 -8.17 9.01 30.85
N GLY A 111 -7.99 9.91 29.88
CA GLY A 111 -8.89 10.04 28.74
C GLY A 111 -10.35 10.28 29.20
N PRO A 112 -11.33 9.47 28.77
CA PRO A 112 -12.73 9.61 29.18
C PRO A 112 -13.03 9.08 30.59
N LYS A 113 -12.09 8.38 31.25
CA LYS A 113 -12.29 7.75 32.56
C LYS A 113 -11.75 8.64 33.69
N PRO A 114 -12.53 8.95 34.73
CA PRO A 114 -12.02 9.63 35.93
C PRO A 114 -10.90 8.83 36.61
N VAL A 115 -9.93 9.54 37.21
CA VAL A 115 -8.79 8.91 37.89
C VAL A 115 -9.20 8.32 39.24
N ASN A 116 -8.86 7.05 39.45
CA ASN A 116 -9.02 6.33 40.70
C ASN A 116 -7.68 6.22 41.44
N ILE A 117 -7.54 6.99 42.51
CA ILE A 117 -6.33 7.07 43.31
C ILE A 117 -5.94 5.71 43.92
N GLU A 118 -6.90 4.93 44.41
CA GLU A 118 -6.60 3.60 45.00
C GLU A 118 -6.07 2.62 43.94
N GLU A 119 -6.58 2.68 42.71
CA GLU A 119 -6.06 1.87 41.60
C GLU A 119 -4.65 2.32 41.20
N VAL A 120 -4.36 3.63 41.20
CA VAL A 120 -2.99 4.13 40.97
C VAL A 120 -2.03 3.65 42.06
N LEU A 121 -2.40 3.77 43.34
CA LEU A 121 -1.59 3.32 44.47
C LEU A 121 -1.32 1.81 44.42
N ALA A 122 -2.30 1.01 44.01
CA ALA A 122 -2.16 -0.44 43.89
C ALA A 122 -1.16 -0.88 42.81
N LEU A 123 -0.86 -0.01 41.84
CA LEU A 123 0.16 -0.25 40.82
C LEU A 123 1.57 0.07 41.29
N ASP A 124 1.74 0.67 42.48
CA ASP A 124 3.03 1.05 43.06
C ASP A 124 3.96 1.76 42.04
N PRO A 125 3.55 2.91 41.46
CA PRO A 125 4.36 3.62 40.48
C PRO A 125 5.49 4.42 41.12
N ASP A 126 6.56 4.58 40.36
CA ASP A 126 7.65 5.52 40.63
C ASP A 126 7.29 6.94 40.16
N VAL A 127 6.44 7.06 39.12
CA VAL A 127 5.95 8.33 38.59
C VAL A 127 4.61 8.15 37.88
N VAL A 128 3.77 9.19 37.95
CA VAL A 128 2.51 9.30 37.19
C VAL A 128 2.62 10.44 36.17
N LEU A 129 2.37 10.15 34.89
CA LEU A 129 2.34 11.16 33.82
C LEU A 129 0.91 11.59 33.49
N VAL A 130 0.71 12.89 33.30
CA VAL A 130 -0.59 13.52 32.98
C VAL A 130 -0.48 14.59 31.91
N SER A 131 -1.57 14.87 31.20
CA SER A 131 -1.66 15.95 30.19
C SER A 131 -1.83 17.36 30.79
N GLY A 132 -1.87 17.49 32.11
CA GLY A 132 -2.04 18.79 32.80
C GLY A 132 -3.49 19.28 32.95
N VAL A 133 -4.47 18.58 32.37
CA VAL A 133 -5.91 18.87 32.56
C VAL A 133 -6.49 18.03 33.69
N GLY A 134 -7.37 18.64 34.50
CA GLY A 134 -8.11 17.90 35.53
C GLY A 134 -7.25 17.41 36.69
N THR A 135 -6.20 18.15 37.06
CA THR A 135 -5.19 17.81 38.07
C THR A 135 -5.63 18.00 39.53
N GLY A 136 -6.95 18.09 39.79
CA GLY A 136 -7.48 18.34 41.14
C GLY A 136 -7.21 17.23 42.17
N TRP A 137 -6.73 16.06 41.72
CA TRP A 137 -6.36 14.90 42.53
C TRP A 137 -4.84 14.72 42.67
N VAL A 138 -4.03 15.62 42.09
CA VAL A 138 -2.57 15.49 42.10
C VAL A 138 -2.02 15.57 43.53
N GLU A 139 -2.51 16.52 44.33
CA GLU A 139 -2.15 16.64 45.75
C GLU A 139 -2.48 15.35 46.53
N ASP A 140 -3.53 14.63 46.12
CA ASP A 140 -3.96 13.39 46.76
C ASP A 140 -2.99 12.22 46.51
N LEU A 141 -2.19 12.23 45.45
CA LEU A 141 -1.12 11.24 45.21
C LEU A 141 0.21 11.69 45.79
N GLU A 142 0.52 12.98 45.70
CA GLU A 142 1.76 13.56 46.22
C GLU A 142 1.85 13.37 47.76
N GLN A 143 0.73 13.41 48.49
CA GLN A 143 0.71 13.10 49.94
C GLN A 143 1.14 11.65 50.28
N TYR A 144 1.07 10.73 49.32
CA TYR A 144 1.55 9.35 49.47
C TYR A 144 2.97 9.15 48.93
N GLY A 145 3.65 10.24 48.54
CA GLY A 145 5.02 10.23 48.05
C GLY A 145 5.17 9.76 46.59
N ILE A 146 4.09 9.78 45.81
CA ILE A 146 4.16 9.45 44.38
C ILE A 146 4.27 10.75 43.58
N PRO A 147 5.36 10.94 42.81
CA PRO A 147 5.52 12.13 42.00
C PRO A 147 4.58 12.10 40.79
N VAL A 148 3.95 13.25 40.51
CA VAL A 148 3.06 13.43 39.36
C VAL A 148 3.61 14.53 38.47
N VAL A 149 3.89 14.19 37.22
CA VAL A 149 4.55 15.08 36.25
C VAL A 149 3.58 15.39 35.11
N ALA A 150 3.39 16.68 34.83
CA ALA A 150 2.55 17.14 33.73
C ALA A 150 3.37 17.37 32.44
N ALA A 151 2.89 16.83 31.33
CA ALA A 151 3.39 17.07 29.97
C ALA A 151 2.19 17.39 29.07
N LYS A 152 2.08 18.65 28.59
CA LYS A 152 0.81 19.22 28.13
C LYS A 152 0.50 19.06 26.65
N PHE A 153 1.52 19.16 25.80
CA PHE A 153 1.44 19.16 24.34
C PHE A 153 0.49 20.23 23.79
N GLU A 154 0.59 21.46 24.30
CA GLU A 154 -0.33 22.57 23.98
C GLU A 154 0.10 23.41 22.77
N SER A 155 1.37 23.34 22.35
CA SER A 155 1.90 24.10 21.22
C SER A 155 3.03 23.38 20.50
N VAL A 156 3.35 23.82 19.27
CA VAL A 156 4.50 23.31 18.50
C VAL A 156 5.81 23.53 19.26
N ASP A 157 5.98 24.71 19.85
CA ASP A 157 7.16 25.05 20.65
C ASP A 157 7.27 24.21 21.92
N SER A 158 6.16 24.00 22.65
CA SER A 158 6.17 23.24 23.91
C SER A 158 6.28 21.73 23.70
N CYS A 159 5.89 21.22 22.53
CA CYS A 159 5.94 19.80 22.21
C CYS A 159 7.36 19.22 22.39
N MET A 160 8.40 19.94 21.98
CA MET A 160 9.79 19.48 22.13
C MET A 160 10.22 19.39 23.60
N ASP A 161 9.80 20.37 24.42
CA ASP A 161 10.08 20.38 25.85
C ASP A 161 9.28 19.29 26.58
N ASP A 162 8.05 19.03 26.17
CA ASP A 162 7.21 17.97 26.71
C ASP A 162 7.76 16.57 26.37
N ILE A 163 8.35 16.39 25.18
CA ILE A 163 9.11 15.18 24.84
C ILE A 163 10.29 15.01 25.79
N ARG A 164 11.04 16.08 26.10
CA ARG A 164 12.15 16.02 27.07
C ARG A 164 11.67 15.64 28.46
N ILE A 165 10.56 16.23 28.93
CA ILE A 165 9.98 15.91 30.25
C ILE A 165 9.61 14.43 30.34
N VAL A 166 8.91 13.89 29.33
CA VAL A 166 8.54 12.47 29.28
C VAL A 166 9.80 11.59 29.20
N ALA A 167 10.80 11.99 28.42
CA ALA A 167 12.05 11.27 28.29
C ALA A 167 12.87 11.25 29.57
N GLU A 168 12.92 12.36 30.32
CA GLU A 168 13.53 12.42 31.64
C GLU A 168 12.83 11.45 32.59
N CYS A 169 11.49 11.40 32.60
CA CYS A 169 10.76 10.42 33.41
C CYS A 169 11.06 8.96 33.00
N ALA A 170 11.26 8.68 31.71
CA ALA A 170 11.54 7.34 31.21
C ALA A 170 13.04 6.93 31.29
N GLY A 171 13.95 7.89 31.49
CA GLY A 171 15.40 7.70 31.40
C GLY A 171 15.88 7.48 29.96
N LYS A 172 15.32 8.24 29.01
CA LYS A 172 15.52 8.13 27.55
C LYS A 172 15.89 9.46 26.90
N GLU A 173 16.58 10.33 27.63
CA GLU A 173 16.91 11.69 27.21
C GLU A 173 17.73 11.71 25.91
N LYS A 174 18.61 10.73 25.71
CA LYS A 174 19.45 10.64 24.50
C LYS A 174 18.64 10.29 23.25
N GLU A 175 17.73 9.33 23.36
CA GLU A 175 16.81 8.93 22.30
C GLU A 175 15.86 10.08 21.94
N ALA A 176 15.42 10.83 22.95
CA ALA A 176 14.54 11.97 22.77
C ALA A 176 15.17 13.10 21.94
N GLU A 177 16.45 13.43 22.13
CA GLU A 177 17.11 14.45 21.31
C GLU A 177 17.17 14.05 19.82
N GLY A 178 17.26 12.75 19.53
CA GLY A 178 17.16 12.25 18.15
C GLY A 178 15.77 12.44 17.54
N LEU A 179 14.73 12.12 18.30
CA LEU A 179 13.33 12.34 17.91
C LEU A 179 13.05 13.83 17.70
N ILE A 180 13.41 14.67 18.67
CA ILE A 180 13.23 16.13 18.63
C ILE A 180 13.92 16.72 17.41
N ALA A 181 15.16 16.35 17.11
CA ALA A 181 15.87 16.84 15.94
C ALA A 181 15.15 16.48 14.63
N TYR A 182 14.55 15.28 14.55
CA TYR A 182 13.78 14.88 13.38
C TYR A 182 12.47 15.67 13.25
N LEU A 183 11.70 15.79 14.33
CA LEU A 183 10.45 16.55 14.34
C LEU A 183 10.69 18.04 14.03
N GLN A 184 11.74 18.63 14.59
CA GLN A 184 12.16 20.00 14.29
C GLN A 184 12.50 20.17 12.81
N SER A 185 13.17 19.19 12.19
CA SER A 185 13.49 19.28 10.76
C SER A 185 12.24 19.34 9.85
N LYS A 186 11.13 18.72 10.28
CA LYS A 186 9.84 18.80 9.56
C LYS A 186 9.20 20.18 9.68
N ILE A 187 9.25 20.78 10.88
CA ILE A 187 8.79 22.15 11.11
C ILE A 187 9.65 23.14 10.31
N ASP A 188 10.97 22.97 10.33
CA ASP A 188 11.92 23.84 9.63
C ASP A 188 11.70 23.80 8.10
N LEU A 189 11.45 22.61 7.54
CA LEU A 189 11.13 22.45 6.12
C LEU A 189 9.91 23.31 5.73
N VAL A 190 8.82 23.21 6.50
CA VAL A 190 7.59 23.95 6.24
C VAL A 190 7.83 25.45 6.41
N THR A 191 8.31 25.86 7.58
CA THR A 191 8.50 27.27 7.93
C THR A 191 9.49 27.98 7.01
N SER A 192 10.52 27.29 6.49
CA SER A 192 11.43 27.86 5.48
C SER A 192 10.75 28.26 4.17
N ARG A 193 9.63 27.63 3.82
CA ARG A 193 8.90 27.86 2.56
C ARG A 193 7.73 28.84 2.72
N VAL A 194 7.08 28.84 3.88
CA VAL A 194 5.83 29.59 4.11
C VAL A 194 5.86 30.58 5.29
N GLY A 195 6.90 30.56 6.12
CA GLY A 195 7.00 31.37 7.34
C GLY A 195 6.91 32.88 7.08
N ASP A 196 7.58 33.34 6.02
CA ASP A 196 7.64 34.76 5.64
C ASP A 196 6.45 35.23 4.76
N LEU A 197 5.45 34.37 4.54
CA LEU A 197 4.30 34.75 3.71
C LEU A 197 3.49 35.89 4.34
N PRO A 198 3.20 36.98 3.58
CA PRO A 198 2.31 38.02 4.05
C PRO A 198 0.90 37.45 4.22
N GLN A 199 0.10 38.04 5.12
CA GLN A 199 -1.25 37.56 5.43
C GLN A 199 -2.14 37.44 4.18
N SER A 200 -1.96 38.29 3.16
CA SER A 200 -2.72 38.23 1.90
C SER A 200 -2.44 36.98 1.06
N GLU A 201 -1.32 36.29 1.28
CA GLU A 201 -0.95 35.06 0.58
C GLU A 201 -1.27 33.80 1.40
N ARG A 202 -1.76 33.95 2.63
CA ARG A 202 -2.12 32.84 3.52
C ARG A 202 -3.57 32.43 3.25
N PRO A 203 -3.85 31.19 2.79
CA PRO A 203 -5.20 30.74 2.55
C PRO A 203 -6.06 30.82 3.81
N ARG A 204 -7.33 31.22 3.66
CA ARG A 204 -8.29 31.19 4.77
C ARG A 204 -8.70 29.75 5.06
N VAL A 205 -8.41 29.26 6.26
CA VAL A 205 -8.65 27.87 6.67
C VAL A 205 -9.70 27.84 7.77
N LEU A 206 -10.65 26.90 7.66
CA LEU A 206 -11.58 26.57 8.72
C LEU A 206 -11.31 25.14 9.20
N TYR A 207 -10.94 24.97 10.47
CA TYR A 207 -10.99 23.67 11.14
C TYR A 207 -12.38 23.46 11.74
N VAL A 208 -13.10 22.42 11.36
CA VAL A 208 -14.51 22.26 11.75
C VAL A 208 -14.89 20.85 12.17
N SER A 209 -15.74 20.78 13.18
CA SER A 209 -16.52 19.61 13.57
C SER A 209 -18.00 19.92 13.41
N LEU A 210 -18.76 19.03 12.78
CA LEU A 210 -20.21 19.10 12.67
C LEU A 210 -20.84 18.20 13.74
N ARG A 211 -21.52 18.79 14.72
CA ARG A 211 -22.22 18.04 15.78
C ARG A 211 -23.61 18.60 16.02
N ASP A 212 -24.61 17.73 15.97
CA ASP A 212 -26.03 18.09 16.16
C ASP A 212 -26.49 19.29 15.30
N GLY A 213 -25.95 19.37 14.07
CA GLY A 213 -26.25 20.45 13.11
C GLY A 213 -25.53 21.78 13.38
N THR A 214 -24.65 21.84 14.38
CA THR A 214 -23.84 23.02 14.72
C THR A 214 -22.39 22.86 14.27
N PHE A 215 -21.76 23.96 13.85
CA PHE A 215 -20.36 23.99 13.42
C PHE A 215 -19.47 24.41 14.59
N GLY A 216 -18.77 23.46 15.18
CA GLY A 216 -17.72 23.71 16.17
C GLY A 216 -16.36 23.93 15.48
N THR A 217 -15.55 24.84 15.99
CA THR A 217 -14.21 25.16 15.48
C THR A 217 -13.20 25.37 16.61
N TYR A 218 -11.93 25.55 16.26
CA TYR A 218 -10.82 25.74 17.18
C TYR A 218 -10.21 27.12 16.93
N GLY A 219 -10.34 28.00 17.93
CA GLY A 219 -9.90 29.38 17.86
C GLY A 219 -8.45 29.56 18.32
N SER A 220 -8.05 30.82 18.53
CA SER A 220 -6.75 31.18 19.07
C SER A 220 -6.43 30.48 20.39
N GLY A 221 -5.16 30.12 20.56
CA GLY A 221 -4.64 29.42 21.74
C GLY A 221 -4.86 27.91 21.74
N THR A 222 -5.31 27.34 20.62
CA THR A 222 -5.39 25.89 20.40
C THR A 222 -4.21 25.41 19.55
N PHE A 223 -3.88 24.13 19.66
CA PHE A 223 -2.84 23.52 18.84
C PHE A 223 -3.25 23.53 17.36
N GLU A 224 -4.53 23.32 17.05
CA GLU A 224 -5.08 23.33 15.68
C GLU A 224 -4.92 24.71 15.01
N ASP A 225 -5.11 25.80 15.76
CA ASP A 225 -4.81 27.15 15.27
C ASP A 225 -3.33 27.32 14.93
N GLU A 226 -2.44 26.80 15.77
CA GLU A 226 -1.01 26.84 15.51
C GLU A 226 -0.59 25.97 14.34
N GLN A 227 -1.14 24.77 14.17
CA GLN A 227 -0.91 23.93 13.00
C GLN A 227 -1.24 24.69 11.71
N ILE A 228 -2.40 25.34 11.66
CA ILE A 228 -2.83 26.16 10.51
C ILE A 228 -1.84 27.30 10.25
N ARG A 229 -1.46 28.05 11.28
CA ARG A 229 -0.55 29.20 11.13
C ARG A 229 0.85 28.77 10.69
N THR A 230 1.38 27.68 11.25
CA THR A 230 2.70 27.13 10.93
C THR A 230 2.74 26.57 9.51
N ALA A 231 1.66 25.94 9.05
CA ALA A 231 1.49 25.49 7.66
C ALA A 231 1.28 26.63 6.64
N GLY A 232 1.32 27.91 7.07
CA GLY A 232 1.17 29.05 6.18
C GLY A 232 -0.29 29.45 5.91
N GLY A 233 -1.24 28.99 6.71
CA GLY A 233 -2.66 29.35 6.63
C GLY A 233 -3.04 30.53 7.53
N PHE A 234 -4.29 30.98 7.36
CA PHE A 234 -4.98 31.92 8.23
C PHE A 234 -6.25 31.27 8.78
N ASN A 235 -6.28 30.99 10.07
CA ASN A 235 -7.46 30.42 10.72
C ASN A 235 -8.59 31.45 10.78
N ILE A 236 -9.73 31.16 10.14
CA ILE A 236 -10.88 32.08 10.14
C ILE A 236 -11.51 32.26 11.53
N ALA A 237 -11.24 31.33 12.46
CA ALA A 237 -11.70 31.39 13.84
C ALA A 237 -10.70 32.06 14.79
N ALA A 238 -9.61 32.65 14.28
CA ALA A 238 -8.55 33.25 15.11
C ALA A 238 -9.03 34.36 16.06
N GLU A 239 -10.14 35.04 15.77
CA GLU A 239 -10.73 36.05 16.67
C GLU A 239 -11.49 35.44 17.86
N ALA A 240 -11.88 34.17 17.78
CA ALA A 240 -12.41 33.42 18.90
C ALA A 240 -11.26 32.73 19.66
N SER A 241 -11.47 32.44 20.95
CA SER A 241 -10.46 31.76 21.77
C SER A 241 -11.00 30.44 22.29
N GLY A 242 -10.14 29.42 22.29
CA GLY A 242 -10.41 28.10 22.85
C GLY A 242 -10.96 27.06 21.87
N VAL A 243 -11.29 25.90 22.43
CA VAL A 243 -11.76 24.70 21.72
C VAL A 243 -13.27 24.70 21.53
N HIS A 244 -13.75 24.06 20.46
CA HIS A 244 -15.18 23.89 20.14
C HIS A 244 -16.02 25.19 20.18
N VAL A 245 -15.45 26.29 19.71
CA VAL A 245 -16.20 27.54 19.51
C VAL A 245 -17.30 27.29 18.47
N GLN A 246 -18.52 27.71 18.75
CA GLN A 246 -19.61 27.59 17.77
C GLN A 246 -19.58 28.74 16.76
N LEU A 247 -19.59 28.41 15.47
CA LEU A 247 -19.81 29.36 14.38
C LEU A 247 -21.21 29.18 13.79
N SER A 248 -21.88 30.30 13.52
CA SER A 248 -23.09 30.31 12.70
C SER A 248 -22.72 30.12 11.22
N ILE A 249 -23.66 29.62 10.42
CA ILE A 249 -23.43 29.47 8.98
C ILE A 249 -23.16 30.82 8.31
N GLU A 250 -23.81 31.89 8.77
CA GLU A 250 -23.59 33.25 8.27
C GLU A 250 -22.17 33.74 8.55
N GLN A 251 -21.59 33.37 9.70
CA GLN A 251 -20.20 33.68 10.01
C GLN A 251 -19.24 32.92 9.09
N ILE A 252 -19.51 31.64 8.81
CA ILE A 252 -18.71 30.83 7.88
C ILE A 252 -18.81 31.38 6.45
N LEU A 253 -20.00 31.72 5.97
CA LEU A 253 -20.21 32.31 4.64
C LEU A 253 -19.55 33.70 4.52
N ALA A 254 -19.57 34.51 5.59
CA ALA A 254 -18.91 35.81 5.59
C ALA A 254 -17.38 35.69 5.59
N ALA A 255 -16.83 34.73 6.34
CA ALA A 255 -15.40 34.45 6.37
C ALA A 255 -14.91 33.77 5.07
N ASN A 256 -15.81 33.02 4.41
CA ASN A 256 -15.63 32.32 3.14
C ASN A 256 -14.28 31.58 3.09
N PRO A 257 -14.08 30.50 3.88
CA PRO A 257 -12.81 29.77 3.88
C PRO A 257 -12.50 29.17 2.50
N GLN A 258 -11.21 29.14 2.17
CA GLN A 258 -10.68 28.56 0.93
C GLN A 258 -10.33 27.08 1.10
N VAL A 259 -10.01 26.68 2.33
CA VAL A 259 -9.75 25.28 2.70
C VAL A 259 -10.52 24.96 3.98
N ILE A 260 -11.13 23.78 4.05
CA ILE A 260 -11.78 23.26 5.25
C ILE A 260 -11.09 21.97 5.68
N ILE A 261 -10.72 21.89 6.96
CA ILE A 261 -10.19 20.69 7.59
C ILE A 261 -11.24 20.15 8.57
N THR A 262 -11.51 18.86 8.48
CA THR A 262 -12.42 18.12 9.34
C THR A 262 -11.66 17.06 10.12
N HIS A 263 -12.20 16.67 11.26
CA HIS A 263 -11.60 15.67 12.13
C HIS A 263 -12.64 14.67 12.62
N HIS A 264 -12.18 13.70 13.40
CA HIS A 264 -12.95 12.50 13.74
C HIS A 264 -14.38 12.76 14.22
N GLY A 265 -15.34 12.15 13.52
CA GLY A 265 -16.78 12.37 13.71
C GLY A 265 -17.42 13.32 12.68
N THR A 266 -16.63 13.94 11.81
CA THR A 266 -17.10 14.70 10.64
C THR A 266 -16.19 14.43 9.45
N THR A 267 -16.75 13.96 8.34
CA THR A 267 -16.02 13.70 7.11
C THR A 267 -16.08 14.90 6.16
N ALA A 268 -15.18 14.93 5.18
CA ALA A 268 -15.21 15.92 4.11
C ALA A 268 -16.51 15.83 3.32
N GLU A 269 -17.04 14.61 3.11
CA GLU A 269 -18.32 14.40 2.43
C GLU A 269 -19.50 14.97 3.23
N ASP A 270 -19.48 14.91 4.57
CA ASP A 270 -20.52 15.54 5.40
C ASP A 270 -20.57 17.05 5.17
N ILE A 271 -19.42 17.70 4.96
CA ILE A 271 -19.34 19.13 4.67
C ILE A 271 -19.69 19.44 3.21
N LEU A 272 -19.20 18.64 2.26
CA LEU A 272 -19.46 18.80 0.83
C LEU A 272 -20.95 18.61 0.48
N SER A 273 -21.63 17.72 1.20
CA SER A 273 -23.05 17.42 1.01
C SER A 273 -23.99 18.34 1.78
N ASP A 274 -23.50 19.17 2.72
CA ASP A 274 -24.32 20.11 3.46
C ASP A 274 -24.76 21.29 2.58
N PRO A 275 -26.07 21.43 2.27
CA PRO A 275 -26.55 22.50 1.38
C PRO A 275 -26.32 23.90 1.96
N ARG A 276 -26.13 24.03 3.28
CA ARG A 276 -25.80 25.31 3.92
C ARG A 276 -24.41 25.81 3.52
N MET A 277 -23.49 24.88 3.22
CA MET A 277 -22.10 25.14 2.88
C MET A 277 -21.85 25.26 1.37
N ALA A 278 -22.85 25.01 0.54
CA ALA A 278 -22.73 24.97 -0.93
C ALA A 278 -22.15 26.26 -1.54
N ASP A 279 -22.32 27.40 -0.86
CA ASP A 279 -21.80 28.69 -1.32
C ASP A 279 -20.38 29.04 -0.87
N VAL A 280 -19.79 28.24 0.03
CA VAL A 280 -18.44 28.41 0.54
C VAL A 280 -17.41 28.04 -0.54
N GLU A 281 -16.37 28.87 -0.71
CA GLU A 281 -15.32 28.69 -1.71
C GLU A 281 -14.63 27.31 -1.62
N ALA A 282 -14.25 26.88 -0.41
CA ALA A 282 -13.68 25.55 -0.19
C ALA A 282 -14.58 24.41 -0.71
N VAL A 283 -15.89 24.49 -0.49
CA VAL A 283 -16.86 23.47 -0.95
C VAL A 283 -17.01 23.49 -2.47
N LYS A 284 -17.10 24.69 -3.06
CA LYS A 284 -17.16 24.86 -4.52
C LYS A 284 -15.95 24.27 -5.24
N ASN A 285 -14.77 24.43 -4.64
CA ASN A 285 -13.50 23.96 -5.19
C ASN A 285 -13.15 22.54 -4.75
N LYS A 286 -13.94 21.92 -3.87
CA LYS A 286 -13.67 20.62 -3.24
C LYS A 286 -12.35 20.58 -2.43
N GLU A 287 -11.97 21.72 -1.87
CA GLU A 287 -10.83 21.89 -0.96
C GLU A 287 -11.26 21.60 0.49
N VAL A 288 -11.85 20.42 0.69
CA VAL A 288 -12.36 19.94 1.98
C VAL A 288 -11.68 18.62 2.29
N TYR A 289 -10.96 18.57 3.42
CA TYR A 289 -10.12 17.44 3.78
C TYR A 289 -10.51 16.88 5.14
N THR A 290 -10.47 15.56 5.30
CA THR A 290 -10.55 14.88 6.60
C THR A 290 -9.16 14.49 7.03
N LEU A 291 -8.87 14.68 8.32
CA LEU A 291 -7.61 14.20 8.88
C LEU A 291 -7.47 12.69 8.64
N PRO A 292 -6.31 12.22 8.15
CA PRO A 292 -6.17 10.83 7.68
C PRO A 292 -6.29 9.77 8.78
N GLU A 293 -5.89 10.09 10.01
CA GLU A 293 -5.90 9.17 11.16
C GLU A 293 -6.11 9.93 12.48
N TRP A 294 -6.50 9.21 13.53
CA TRP A 294 -6.50 9.71 14.92
C TRP A 294 -5.11 10.16 15.34
N GLY A 295 -5.05 11.22 16.15
CA GLY A 295 -3.80 11.77 16.66
C GLY A 295 -3.06 12.68 15.68
N TRP A 296 -3.63 13.04 14.53
CA TRP A 296 -3.14 14.18 13.72
C TRP A 296 -3.76 15.51 14.20
N ASP A 297 -4.45 15.45 15.33
CA ASP A 297 -5.04 16.53 16.11
C ASP A 297 -4.80 16.30 17.62
N PHE A 298 -5.02 17.35 18.43
CA PHE A 298 -5.00 17.31 19.90
C PHE A 298 -3.67 16.93 20.59
N GLY A 299 -2.53 17.41 20.10
CA GLY A 299 -1.26 17.40 20.81
C GLY A 299 -0.60 16.02 20.82
N SER A 300 -0.22 15.51 19.64
CA SER A 300 0.57 14.27 19.50
C SER A 300 1.85 14.47 18.66
N LEU A 301 2.71 13.45 18.59
CA LEU A 301 3.88 13.47 17.70
C LEU A 301 3.49 13.58 16.22
N ARG A 302 2.35 13.00 15.82
CA ARG A 302 1.82 13.05 14.44
C ARG A 302 1.33 14.44 14.04
N ASP A 303 0.98 15.30 14.99
CA ASP A 303 0.57 16.68 14.71
C ASP A 303 1.67 17.48 14.04
N ILE A 304 2.92 17.20 14.39
CA ILE A 304 4.07 17.85 13.76
C ILE A 304 4.17 17.46 12.28
N PHE A 305 3.86 16.21 11.94
CA PHE A 305 3.77 15.78 10.54
C PHE A 305 2.52 16.34 9.85
N CYS A 306 1.40 16.48 10.57
CA CYS A 306 0.18 17.10 10.07
C CYS A 306 0.43 18.51 9.52
N ILE A 307 1.35 19.27 10.12
CA ILE A 307 1.77 20.59 9.63
C ILE A 307 2.35 20.51 8.21
N GLU A 308 3.21 19.51 7.93
CA GLU A 308 3.79 19.29 6.60
C GLU A 308 2.71 18.90 5.59
N TRP A 309 1.85 17.94 5.94
CA TRP A 309 0.71 17.54 5.11
C TRP A 309 -0.21 18.74 4.80
N LEU A 310 -0.57 19.53 5.82
CA LEU A 310 -1.42 20.70 5.66
C LEU A 310 -0.76 21.73 4.75
N ALA A 311 0.55 21.95 4.87
CA ALA A 311 1.28 22.86 4.00
C ALA A 311 1.20 22.44 2.52
N THR A 312 1.19 21.13 2.22
CA THR A 312 0.99 20.64 0.84
C THR A 312 -0.41 20.95 0.28
N LYS A 313 -1.44 21.02 1.15
CA LYS A 313 -2.81 21.39 0.76
C LYS A 313 -2.98 22.90 0.61
N LEU A 314 -2.37 23.67 1.50
CA LEU A 314 -2.47 25.13 1.50
C LEU A 314 -1.62 25.77 0.39
N HIS A 315 -0.47 25.18 0.05
CA HIS A 315 0.53 25.77 -0.84
C HIS A 315 1.09 24.76 -1.86
N PRO A 316 0.25 24.11 -2.69
CA PRO A 316 0.68 23.01 -3.58
C PRO A 316 1.86 23.39 -4.50
N ASP A 317 1.90 24.63 -5.00
CA ASP A 317 3.01 25.10 -5.85
C ASP A 317 4.36 25.10 -5.12
N LYS A 318 4.37 25.44 -3.82
CA LYS A 318 5.58 25.54 -3.00
C LYS A 318 6.06 24.19 -2.46
N PHE A 319 5.23 23.16 -2.55
CA PHE A 319 5.51 21.80 -2.09
C PHE A 319 5.36 20.76 -3.21
N SER A 320 5.43 21.20 -4.48
CA SER A 320 5.29 20.34 -5.65
C SER A 320 6.40 19.29 -5.80
N ASP A 321 7.52 19.48 -5.12
CA ASP A 321 8.64 18.54 -5.00
C ASP A 321 8.47 17.51 -3.87
N ILE A 322 7.46 17.64 -3.02
CA ILE A 322 7.22 16.74 -1.89
C ILE A 322 6.22 15.66 -2.28
N ASP A 323 6.66 14.39 -2.25
CA ASP A 323 5.79 13.22 -2.31
C ASP A 323 5.27 12.92 -0.91
N ILE A 324 4.12 13.51 -0.56
CA ILE A 324 3.57 13.42 0.80
C ILE A 324 3.23 11.98 1.23
N ASP A 325 2.95 11.08 0.27
CA ASP A 325 2.75 9.66 0.55
C ASP A 325 4.07 8.94 0.90
N ALA A 326 5.18 9.33 0.28
CA ALA A 326 6.50 8.84 0.67
C ALA A 326 6.91 9.38 2.05
N GLU A 327 6.66 10.67 2.29
CA GLU A 327 7.02 11.34 3.55
C GLU A 327 6.28 10.75 4.75
N VAL A 328 4.99 10.41 4.62
CA VAL A 328 4.27 9.78 5.74
C VAL A 328 4.80 8.39 6.03
N ASN A 329 5.17 7.60 5.02
CA ASN A 329 5.78 6.30 5.25
C ASN A 329 7.15 6.42 5.92
N GLU A 330 7.99 7.37 5.49
CA GLU A 330 9.27 7.63 6.17
C GLU A 330 9.05 8.04 7.62
N PHE A 331 8.11 8.96 7.88
CA PHE A 331 7.77 9.41 9.23
C PHE A 331 7.34 8.25 10.12
N TYR A 332 6.40 7.42 9.67
CA TYR A 332 5.91 6.29 10.48
C TYR A 332 7.00 5.24 10.71
N LYS A 333 7.82 4.95 9.70
CA LYS A 333 8.92 4.01 9.82
C LYS A 333 10.00 4.49 10.79
N LYS A 334 10.32 5.78 10.75
CA LYS A 334 11.39 6.37 11.56
C LYS A 334 10.97 6.64 13.00
N VAL A 335 9.72 7.07 13.22
CA VAL A 335 9.20 7.39 14.57
C VAL A 335 8.60 6.17 15.24
N TYR A 336 7.81 5.36 14.53
CA TYR A 336 7.04 4.25 15.12
C TYR A 336 7.58 2.86 14.76
N GLY A 337 8.51 2.75 13.80
CA GLY A 337 9.04 1.46 13.36
C GLY A 337 8.05 0.62 12.54
N ILE A 338 6.95 1.23 12.05
CA ILE A 338 5.90 0.57 11.27
C ILE A 338 5.62 1.35 9.97
N GLU A 339 5.00 0.69 8.99
CA GLU A 339 4.55 1.36 7.76
C GLU A 339 3.22 2.10 7.99
N TYR A 340 3.00 3.19 7.25
CA TYR A 340 1.74 3.94 7.32
C TYR A 340 0.63 3.11 6.66
N SER A 341 -0.51 2.97 7.36
CA SER A 341 -1.65 2.17 6.91
C SER A 341 -2.94 2.99 6.74
N GLY A 342 -2.85 4.32 6.82
CA GLY A 342 -3.99 5.19 6.56
C GLY A 342 -4.19 5.43 5.05
N PRO A 343 -5.19 6.23 4.68
CA PRO A 343 -5.50 6.51 3.27
C PRO A 343 -4.37 7.27 2.58
N ALA A 344 -4.27 7.12 1.26
CA ALA A 344 -3.32 7.91 0.46
C ALA A 344 -3.54 9.42 0.69
N LEU A 345 -2.43 10.15 0.87
CA LEU A 345 -2.43 11.56 1.24
C LEU A 345 -2.40 12.48 0.03
N SER A 346 -1.82 12.04 -1.09
CA SER A 346 -1.90 12.76 -2.35
C SER A 346 -3.21 12.46 -3.07
N SER A 347 -3.88 13.50 -3.56
CA SER A 347 -5.01 13.40 -4.50
C SER A 347 -4.53 13.50 -5.95
N SER A 348 -3.22 13.39 -6.18
CA SER A 348 -2.65 13.53 -7.50
C SER A 348 -3.10 12.36 -8.37
N THR A 349 -3.57 12.70 -9.56
CA THR A 349 -3.95 11.73 -10.58
C THR A 349 -3.07 11.95 -11.80
N LYS A 350 -2.77 10.88 -12.52
CA LYS A 350 -2.14 10.91 -13.83
C LYS A 350 -3.13 10.44 -14.88
N THR A 351 -2.98 10.93 -16.10
CA THR A 351 -3.80 10.49 -17.23
C THR A 351 -2.91 9.85 -18.28
N ILE A 352 -3.29 8.65 -18.72
CA ILE A 352 -2.62 7.90 -19.78
C ILE A 352 -3.58 7.66 -20.96
N VAL A 353 -3.03 7.30 -22.12
CA VAL A 353 -3.83 6.87 -23.27
C VAL A 353 -3.66 5.37 -23.47
N ASP A 354 -4.74 4.61 -23.33
CA ASP A 354 -4.71 3.16 -23.46
C ASP A 354 -4.69 2.66 -24.91
N MET A 355 -4.66 1.34 -25.11
CA MET A 355 -4.64 0.75 -26.46
C MET A 355 -5.98 0.89 -27.20
N ALA A 356 -7.06 1.27 -26.52
CA ALA A 356 -8.34 1.64 -27.13
C ALA A 356 -8.39 3.13 -27.54
N GLY A 357 -7.31 3.89 -27.32
CA GLY A 357 -7.22 5.32 -27.62
C GLY A 357 -7.99 6.20 -26.64
N ARG A 358 -8.33 5.68 -25.46
CA ARG A 358 -9.06 6.41 -24.42
C ARG A 358 -8.10 7.06 -23.44
N SER A 359 -8.43 8.26 -22.99
CA SER A 359 -7.79 8.85 -21.83
C SER A 359 -8.33 8.18 -20.55
N VAL A 360 -7.45 7.60 -19.76
CA VAL A 360 -7.78 6.95 -18.49
C VAL A 360 -7.06 7.69 -17.37
N THR A 361 -7.83 8.18 -16.40
CA THR A 361 -7.30 8.85 -15.20
C THR A 361 -7.06 7.80 -14.11
N LEU A 362 -5.83 7.77 -13.60
CA LEU A 362 -5.34 6.86 -12.57
C LEU A 362 -4.88 7.68 -11.37
N PRO A 363 -4.85 7.10 -10.16
CA PRO A 363 -4.03 7.64 -9.08
C PRO A 363 -2.58 7.85 -9.55
N SER A 364 -1.91 8.90 -9.07
CA SER A 364 -0.51 9.16 -9.40
C SER A 364 0.43 8.07 -8.90
N LYS A 365 0.01 7.28 -7.92
CA LYS A 365 0.68 6.06 -7.46
C LYS A 365 -0.33 4.92 -7.46
N VAL A 366 -0.08 3.89 -8.27
CA VAL A 366 -0.94 2.70 -8.36
C VAL A 366 -0.43 1.64 -7.38
N LYS A 367 -1.28 1.20 -6.44
CA LYS A 367 -0.97 0.22 -5.39
C LYS A 367 -1.78 -1.07 -5.48
N ASN A 368 -3.02 -1.00 -5.98
CA ASN A 368 -3.92 -2.15 -6.15
C ASN A 368 -4.11 -2.46 -7.64
N ILE A 369 -3.30 -3.36 -8.17
CA ILE A 369 -3.34 -3.80 -9.58
C ILE A 369 -4.16 -5.08 -9.68
N VAL A 370 -5.06 -5.12 -10.67
CA VAL A 370 -5.79 -6.34 -11.04
C VAL A 370 -5.59 -6.66 -12.52
N THR A 371 -5.37 -7.93 -12.86
CA THR A 371 -5.40 -8.43 -14.24
C THR A 371 -6.59 -9.36 -14.45
N VAL A 372 -7.32 -9.20 -15.56
CA VAL A 372 -8.48 -10.08 -15.90
C VAL A 372 -8.28 -10.84 -17.21
N TYR A 373 -7.08 -10.72 -17.78
CA TYR A 373 -6.70 -11.28 -19.08
C TYR A 373 -5.29 -11.89 -18.97
N PRO A 374 -5.09 -13.18 -19.27
CA PRO A 374 -3.83 -13.87 -18.95
C PRO A 374 -2.56 -13.19 -19.48
N PRO A 375 -2.49 -12.70 -20.74
CA PRO A 375 -1.31 -11.98 -21.20
C PRO A 375 -0.99 -10.69 -20.43
N ALA A 376 -1.93 -10.11 -19.68
CA ALA A 376 -1.67 -8.95 -18.86
C ALA A 376 -0.76 -9.27 -17.67
N THR A 377 -0.88 -10.45 -17.05
CA THR A 377 -0.11 -10.80 -15.85
C THR A 377 1.40 -10.90 -16.14
N PRO A 378 1.87 -11.63 -17.18
CA PRO A 378 3.29 -11.62 -17.53
C PRO A 378 3.81 -10.24 -17.96
N ILE A 379 2.96 -9.37 -18.54
CA ILE A 379 3.35 -7.99 -18.85
C ILE A 379 3.55 -7.18 -17.57
N VAL A 380 2.59 -7.23 -16.64
CA VAL A 380 2.71 -6.54 -15.34
C VAL A 380 3.91 -7.06 -14.56
N TYR A 381 4.17 -8.37 -14.59
CA TYR A 381 5.35 -8.95 -13.97
C TYR A 381 6.62 -8.39 -14.62
N ALA A 382 6.72 -8.41 -15.96
CA ALA A 382 7.90 -7.89 -16.66
C ALA A 382 8.20 -6.42 -16.35
N ILE A 383 7.17 -5.62 -16.04
CA ILE A 383 7.27 -4.20 -15.71
C ILE A 383 7.54 -3.95 -14.20
N ASP A 384 7.81 -5.00 -13.43
CA ASP A 384 8.06 -4.98 -11.99
C ASP A 384 6.84 -4.49 -11.18
N GLY A 385 5.64 -4.90 -11.59
CA GLY A 385 4.37 -4.54 -10.94
C GLY A 385 3.82 -5.59 -9.96
N VAL A 386 4.51 -6.71 -9.74
CA VAL A 386 3.97 -7.84 -8.96
C VAL A 386 3.69 -7.47 -7.50
N ASP A 387 4.50 -6.58 -6.90
CA ASP A 387 4.36 -6.12 -5.51
C ASP A 387 3.01 -5.45 -5.23
N HIS A 388 2.34 -4.94 -6.26
CA HIS A 388 1.05 -4.27 -6.19
C HIS A 388 -0.11 -5.09 -6.77
N LEU A 389 0.17 -6.31 -7.25
CA LEU A 389 -0.85 -7.20 -7.79
C LEU A 389 -1.69 -7.81 -6.65
N VAL A 390 -3.00 -7.57 -6.66
CA VAL A 390 -3.96 -8.02 -5.63
C VAL A 390 -5.01 -8.99 -6.17
N GLY A 391 -5.24 -9.00 -7.48
CA GLY A 391 -6.13 -9.96 -8.14
C GLY A 391 -5.67 -10.30 -9.56
N ILE A 392 -5.80 -11.55 -9.96
CA ILE A 392 -5.45 -12.01 -11.33
C ILE A 392 -6.49 -12.99 -11.87
N ASP A 393 -6.35 -13.33 -13.15
CA ASP A 393 -7.31 -14.20 -13.80
C ASP A 393 -7.20 -15.67 -13.37
N CYS A 394 -8.25 -16.44 -13.64
CA CYS A 394 -8.36 -17.81 -13.16
C CYS A 394 -7.36 -18.81 -13.77
N LEU A 395 -6.72 -18.50 -14.90
CA LEU A 395 -5.66 -19.33 -15.47
C LEU A 395 -4.33 -19.05 -14.75
N ASP A 396 -4.00 -17.80 -14.51
CA ASP A 396 -2.75 -17.40 -13.87
C ASP A 396 -2.74 -17.72 -12.37
N VAL A 397 -3.88 -17.59 -11.65
CA VAL A 397 -3.98 -18.05 -10.24
C VAL A 397 -3.66 -19.53 -10.10
N ASN A 398 -3.95 -20.34 -11.11
CA ASN A 398 -3.72 -21.79 -11.06
C ASN A 398 -2.38 -22.21 -11.66
N ASN A 399 -1.55 -21.26 -12.10
CA ASN A 399 -0.26 -21.54 -12.71
C ASN A 399 0.80 -21.84 -11.64
N GLN A 400 1.29 -23.08 -11.61
CA GLN A 400 2.29 -23.51 -10.64
C GLN A 400 3.65 -22.83 -10.88
N VAL A 401 4.04 -22.61 -12.14
CA VAL A 401 5.31 -21.95 -12.49
C VAL A 401 5.36 -20.53 -11.92
N LEU A 402 4.27 -19.75 -12.04
CA LEU A 402 4.21 -18.42 -11.44
C LEU A 402 4.38 -18.46 -9.91
N LYS A 403 3.79 -19.45 -9.24
CA LYS A 403 3.89 -19.61 -7.77
C LYS A 403 5.27 -20.05 -7.29
N ASP A 404 6.00 -20.75 -8.15
CA ASP A 404 7.35 -21.21 -7.86
C ASP A 404 8.37 -20.10 -8.12
N MET A 405 8.16 -19.30 -9.19
CA MET A 405 8.95 -18.11 -9.50
C MET A 405 8.75 -16.99 -8.47
N GLU A 406 7.50 -16.77 -8.04
CA GLU A 406 7.13 -15.68 -7.15
C GLU A 406 6.06 -16.15 -6.13
N PRO A 407 6.46 -16.40 -4.87
CA PRO A 407 5.57 -16.91 -3.83
C PRO A 407 4.28 -16.10 -3.61
N LYS A 408 4.30 -14.79 -3.89
CA LYS A 408 3.12 -13.93 -3.73
C LYS A 408 1.90 -14.43 -4.52
N PHE A 409 2.09 -15.09 -5.66
CA PHE A 409 0.99 -15.65 -6.46
C PHE A 409 0.18 -16.75 -5.74
N LYS A 410 0.64 -17.25 -4.58
CA LYS A 410 -0.11 -18.20 -3.74
C LYS A 410 -1.29 -17.56 -3.02
N ASP A 411 -1.20 -16.26 -2.73
CA ASP A 411 -2.16 -15.52 -1.91
C ASP A 411 -3.00 -14.51 -2.71
N ILE A 412 -2.77 -14.38 -4.02
CA ILE A 412 -3.50 -13.47 -4.90
C ILE A 412 -4.93 -13.98 -5.16
N VAL A 413 -5.89 -13.05 -5.16
CA VAL A 413 -7.32 -13.34 -5.36
C VAL A 413 -7.63 -13.67 -6.82
N ASN A 414 -8.48 -14.68 -7.02
CA ASN A 414 -9.00 -15.05 -8.34
C ASN A 414 -10.23 -14.21 -8.69
N VAL A 415 -10.07 -13.30 -9.66
CA VAL A 415 -11.16 -12.41 -10.11
C VAL A 415 -11.92 -12.95 -11.33
N GLY A 416 -11.62 -14.17 -11.78
CA GLY A 416 -12.20 -14.75 -13.00
C GLY A 416 -11.47 -14.30 -14.26
N HIS A 417 -12.07 -14.48 -15.43
CA HIS A 417 -11.38 -14.26 -16.70
C HIS A 417 -12.30 -13.57 -17.70
N GLN A 418 -11.81 -12.53 -18.38
CA GLN A 418 -12.61 -11.66 -19.25
C GLN A 418 -13.49 -12.41 -20.25
N PHE A 419 -12.98 -13.48 -20.87
CA PHE A 419 -13.75 -14.28 -21.84
C PHE A 419 -14.53 -15.47 -21.26
N LYS A 420 -14.42 -15.75 -19.95
CA LYS A 420 -15.07 -16.90 -19.28
C LYS A 420 -16.02 -16.48 -18.16
N GLY A 421 -15.98 -15.23 -17.74
CA GLY A 421 -16.76 -14.66 -16.64
C GLY A 421 -15.85 -14.09 -15.56
N ILE A 422 -16.20 -12.90 -15.07
CA ILE A 422 -15.47 -12.17 -14.03
C ILE A 422 -16.32 -12.19 -12.75
N ASN A 423 -15.67 -12.38 -11.60
CA ASN A 423 -16.30 -12.21 -10.29
C ASN A 423 -16.23 -10.74 -9.88
N ILE A 424 -17.31 -10.00 -10.13
CA ILE A 424 -17.36 -8.55 -9.90
C ILE A 424 -17.40 -8.20 -8.41
N GLU A 425 -17.99 -9.04 -7.57
CA GLU A 425 -18.02 -8.79 -6.12
C GLU A 425 -16.62 -8.85 -5.53
N GLU A 426 -15.86 -9.90 -5.86
CA GLU A 426 -14.44 -10.00 -5.50
C GLU A 426 -13.65 -8.83 -6.06
N LEU A 427 -13.79 -8.53 -7.35
CA LEU A 427 -13.04 -7.46 -8.00
C LEU A 427 -13.31 -6.09 -7.37
N LEU A 428 -14.57 -5.77 -7.02
CA LEU A 428 -14.90 -4.51 -6.31
C LEU A 428 -14.35 -4.48 -4.89
N SER A 429 -14.34 -5.61 -4.18
CA SER A 429 -13.82 -5.69 -2.81
C SER A 429 -12.31 -5.47 -2.72
N LEU A 430 -11.59 -5.65 -3.83
CA LEU A 430 -10.15 -5.40 -3.93
C LEU A 430 -9.79 -3.91 -4.10
N GLU A 431 -10.79 -3.03 -4.28
CA GLU A 431 -10.61 -1.58 -4.48
C GLU A 431 -9.47 -1.26 -5.48
N PRO A 432 -9.59 -1.71 -6.75
CA PRO A 432 -8.48 -1.63 -7.71
C PRO A 432 -8.22 -0.19 -8.14
N ASP A 433 -6.95 0.21 -8.07
CA ASP A 433 -6.45 1.47 -8.65
C ASP A 433 -6.39 1.37 -10.17
N VAL A 434 -6.14 0.16 -10.70
CA VAL A 434 -6.18 -0.12 -12.13
C VAL A 434 -6.51 -1.59 -12.40
N VAL A 435 -7.34 -1.82 -13.41
CA VAL A 435 -7.61 -3.14 -13.98
C VAL A 435 -7.07 -3.22 -15.41
N PHE A 436 -6.16 -4.16 -15.67
CA PHE A 436 -5.68 -4.45 -17.03
C PHE A 436 -6.54 -5.52 -17.70
N ALA A 437 -7.07 -5.18 -18.88
CA ALA A 437 -7.97 -6.03 -19.66
C ALA A 437 -7.60 -6.05 -21.15
N SER A 438 -8.05 -7.08 -21.87
CA SER A 438 -7.93 -7.11 -23.33
C SER A 438 -8.87 -6.10 -23.98
N ILE A 439 -8.39 -5.39 -25.00
CA ILE A 439 -9.26 -4.57 -25.88
C ILE A 439 -10.32 -5.43 -26.60
N ARG A 440 -10.06 -6.72 -26.79
CA ARG A 440 -11.00 -7.65 -27.42
C ARG A 440 -12.24 -7.83 -26.55
N ASN A 441 -13.42 -7.85 -27.19
CA ASN A 441 -14.71 -7.97 -26.51
C ASN A 441 -14.95 -6.90 -25.42
N ARG A 442 -14.28 -5.74 -25.50
CA ARG A 442 -14.46 -4.63 -24.56
C ARG A 442 -15.94 -4.31 -24.31
N GLU A 443 -16.70 -4.13 -25.40
CA GLU A 443 -18.11 -3.71 -25.35
C GLU A 443 -19.02 -4.70 -24.63
N THR A 444 -18.65 -5.98 -24.62
CA THR A 444 -19.46 -7.06 -24.07
C THR A 444 -18.96 -7.60 -22.74
N THR A 445 -17.80 -7.14 -22.25
CA THR A 445 -17.16 -7.66 -21.03
C THR A 445 -16.88 -6.56 -20.02
N MET A 446 -15.89 -5.69 -20.30
CA MET A 446 -15.36 -4.76 -19.32
C MET A 446 -15.95 -3.35 -19.38
N GLN A 447 -16.59 -2.96 -20.49
CA GLN A 447 -17.07 -1.59 -20.68
C GLN A 447 -18.02 -1.12 -19.58
N ASN A 448 -18.90 -2.01 -19.09
CA ASN A 448 -19.87 -1.68 -18.05
C ASN A 448 -19.23 -1.39 -16.68
N TYR A 449 -17.95 -1.71 -16.50
CA TYR A 449 -17.24 -1.54 -15.24
C TYR A 449 -16.32 -0.31 -15.21
N GLU A 450 -16.12 0.35 -16.36
CA GLU A 450 -15.26 1.54 -16.51
C GLU A 450 -15.69 2.73 -15.63
N SER A 451 -16.92 2.74 -15.11
CA SER A 451 -17.42 3.77 -14.19
C SER A 451 -17.14 3.51 -12.71
N TYR A 452 -16.73 2.29 -12.35
CA TYR A 452 -16.50 1.90 -10.95
C TYR A 452 -15.03 1.99 -10.55
N PHE A 453 -14.12 1.70 -11.49
CA PHE A 453 -12.68 1.77 -11.30
C PHE A 453 -11.97 1.97 -12.65
N PRO A 454 -10.72 2.44 -12.66
CA PRO A 454 -9.98 2.63 -13.91
C PRO A 454 -9.67 1.30 -14.60
N VAL A 455 -10.10 1.16 -15.86
CA VAL A 455 -9.77 0.01 -16.71
C VAL A 455 -8.83 0.47 -17.82
N VAL A 456 -7.65 -0.14 -17.93
CA VAL A 456 -6.67 0.11 -18.98
C VAL A 456 -6.66 -1.07 -19.95
N TYR A 457 -7.02 -0.83 -21.21
CA TYR A 457 -7.00 -1.87 -22.22
C TYR A 457 -5.62 -2.04 -22.83
N ILE A 458 -5.21 -3.30 -22.95
CA ILE A 458 -4.01 -3.73 -23.68
C ILE A 458 -4.40 -4.51 -24.94
N ASP A 459 -3.50 -4.51 -25.92
CA ASP A 459 -3.64 -5.23 -27.18
C ASP A 459 -2.37 -6.03 -27.48
N VAL A 460 -2.52 -7.33 -27.64
CA VAL A 460 -1.42 -8.27 -27.89
C VAL A 460 -1.61 -9.06 -29.19
N ASN A 461 -2.46 -8.58 -30.12
CA ASN A 461 -2.71 -9.30 -31.37
C ASN A 461 -1.53 -9.22 -32.38
N THR A 462 -0.55 -8.34 -32.15
CA THR A 462 0.69 -8.24 -32.92
C THR A 462 1.88 -7.97 -31.99
N ILE A 463 3.10 -8.23 -32.45
CA ILE A 463 4.31 -7.87 -31.68
C ILE A 463 4.41 -6.34 -31.48
N GLN A 464 3.98 -5.54 -32.45
CA GLN A 464 3.95 -4.08 -32.30
C GLN A 464 2.97 -3.64 -31.21
N SER A 465 1.76 -4.22 -31.18
CA SER A 465 0.76 -3.90 -30.16
C SER A 465 1.19 -4.41 -28.78
N LEU A 466 1.82 -5.58 -28.68
CA LEU A 466 2.39 -6.10 -27.44
C LEU A 466 3.42 -5.12 -26.85
N LYS A 467 4.41 -4.70 -27.65
CA LYS A 467 5.43 -3.73 -27.19
C LYS A 467 4.79 -2.40 -26.75
N ARG A 468 3.79 -1.91 -27.49
CA ARG A 468 3.07 -0.70 -27.09
C ARG A 468 2.26 -0.90 -25.81
N SER A 469 1.66 -2.07 -25.62
CA SER A 469 0.98 -2.43 -24.37
C SER A 469 1.94 -2.45 -23.19
N MET A 470 3.16 -2.96 -23.36
CA MET A 470 4.20 -2.89 -22.31
C MET A 470 4.53 -1.44 -21.94
N LEU A 471 4.61 -0.53 -22.90
CA LEU A 471 4.82 0.90 -22.63
C LEU A 471 3.63 1.54 -21.90
N VAL A 472 2.40 1.21 -22.29
CA VAL A 472 1.17 1.69 -21.63
C VAL A 472 1.11 1.19 -20.18
N VAL A 473 1.43 -0.07 -19.94
CA VAL A 473 1.53 -0.63 -18.58
C VAL A 473 2.66 0.07 -17.81
N GLY A 474 3.82 0.32 -18.44
CA GLY A 474 4.90 1.12 -17.85
C GLY A 474 4.44 2.50 -17.37
N GLN A 475 3.71 3.24 -18.21
CA GLN A 475 3.15 4.54 -17.84
C GLN A 475 2.11 4.44 -16.71
N ALA A 476 1.24 3.42 -16.78
CA ALA A 476 0.24 3.17 -15.75
C ALA A 476 0.88 2.91 -14.38
N LEU A 477 2.08 2.31 -14.34
CA LEU A 477 2.75 1.88 -13.10
C LEU A 477 3.94 2.77 -12.68
N ASP A 478 4.22 3.88 -13.37
CA ASP A 478 5.40 4.74 -13.17
C ASP A 478 6.74 3.99 -13.35
N LYS A 479 6.76 3.12 -14.38
CA LYS A 479 7.86 2.21 -14.74
C LYS A 479 8.25 2.38 -16.21
N GLU A 480 8.14 3.59 -16.76
CA GLU A 480 8.42 3.89 -18.17
C GLU A 480 9.85 3.48 -18.56
N SER A 481 10.84 3.82 -17.74
CA SER A 481 12.25 3.47 -18.03
C SER A 481 12.46 1.95 -18.10
N ARG A 482 11.80 1.18 -17.23
CA ARG A 482 11.80 -0.29 -17.27
C ARG A 482 11.16 -0.80 -18.56
N ALA A 483 9.97 -0.30 -18.89
CA ALA A 483 9.24 -0.67 -20.10
C ALA A 483 10.03 -0.36 -21.37
N GLU A 484 10.60 0.85 -21.48
CA GLU A 484 11.45 1.28 -22.60
C GLU A 484 12.70 0.42 -22.72
N GLY A 485 13.36 0.09 -21.60
CA GLY A 485 14.53 -0.78 -21.58
C GLY A 485 14.22 -2.21 -22.06
N LEU A 486 13.06 -2.77 -21.70
CA LEU A 486 12.62 -4.07 -22.17
C LEU A 486 12.20 -4.04 -23.63
N VAL A 487 11.46 -3.03 -24.07
CA VAL A 487 11.05 -2.86 -25.47
C VAL A 487 12.26 -2.64 -26.39
N SER A 488 13.28 -1.90 -25.92
CA SER A 488 14.54 -1.71 -26.65
C SER A 488 15.27 -3.04 -26.84
N TYR A 489 15.41 -3.83 -25.78
CA TYR A 489 15.98 -5.18 -25.86
C TYR A 489 15.19 -6.09 -26.81
N TYR A 490 13.85 -6.05 -26.70
CA TYR A 490 12.96 -6.81 -27.57
C TYR A 490 13.17 -6.43 -29.05
N ASN A 491 13.27 -5.14 -29.36
CA ASN A 491 13.53 -4.66 -30.71
C ASN A 491 14.88 -5.16 -31.24
N GLN A 492 15.93 -5.11 -30.42
CA GLN A 492 17.27 -5.54 -30.81
C GLN A 492 17.30 -7.03 -31.18
N LYS A 493 16.74 -7.89 -30.34
CA LYS A 493 16.70 -9.34 -30.58
C LYS A 493 15.80 -9.69 -31.77
N MET A 494 14.64 -9.05 -31.86
CA MET A 494 13.72 -9.21 -33.00
C MET A 494 14.31 -8.73 -34.33
N GLU A 495 15.11 -7.66 -34.34
CA GLU A 495 15.79 -7.18 -35.55
C GLU A 495 16.74 -8.26 -36.11
N ASN A 496 17.47 -8.97 -35.25
CA ASN A 496 18.30 -10.10 -35.67
C ASN A 496 17.46 -11.20 -36.34
N VAL A 497 16.31 -11.55 -35.75
CA VAL A 497 15.40 -12.55 -36.32
C VAL A 497 14.95 -12.15 -37.73
N VAL A 498 14.47 -10.91 -37.88
CA VAL A 498 13.97 -10.39 -39.16
C VAL A 498 15.09 -10.28 -40.20
N ILE A 499 16.29 -9.84 -39.81
CA ILE A 499 17.45 -9.77 -40.71
C ILE A 499 17.80 -11.16 -41.24
N VAL A 500 17.90 -12.16 -40.37
CA VAL A 500 18.20 -13.54 -40.79
C VAL A 500 17.10 -14.05 -41.72
N ALA A 501 15.83 -13.92 -41.34
CA ALA A 501 14.70 -14.37 -42.14
C ALA A 501 14.62 -13.69 -43.53
N SER A 502 14.98 -12.39 -43.62
CA SER A 502 14.97 -11.64 -44.87
C SER A 502 16.01 -12.10 -45.90
N GLN A 503 17.06 -12.78 -45.44
CA GLN A 503 18.13 -13.31 -46.30
C GLN A 503 17.78 -14.68 -46.90
N ILE A 504 16.64 -15.25 -46.51
CA ILE A 504 16.19 -16.58 -46.92
C ILE A 504 15.44 -16.47 -48.24
N PRO A 505 15.94 -17.08 -49.33
CA PRO A 505 15.24 -17.09 -50.61
C PRO A 505 13.84 -17.68 -50.48
N GLU A 506 12.88 -17.13 -51.22
CA GLU A 506 11.47 -17.54 -51.12
C GLU A 506 11.27 -19.04 -51.40
N ASN A 507 12.08 -19.62 -52.29
CA ASN A 507 12.06 -21.04 -52.62
C ASN A 507 12.72 -21.96 -51.57
N GLU A 508 13.37 -21.39 -50.56
CA GLU A 508 14.02 -22.11 -49.45
C GLU A 508 13.19 -22.03 -48.16
N LYS A 509 12.16 -21.17 -48.10
CA LYS A 509 11.28 -21.07 -46.93
C LYS A 509 10.43 -22.34 -46.76
N PRO A 510 10.43 -22.96 -45.57
CA PRO A 510 9.66 -24.18 -45.33
C PRO A 510 8.15 -23.88 -45.32
N GLN A 511 7.37 -24.83 -45.83
CA GLN A 511 5.92 -24.84 -45.64
C GLN A 511 5.59 -25.37 -44.25
N VAL A 512 4.96 -24.54 -43.43
CA VAL A 512 4.70 -24.83 -42.02
C VAL A 512 3.21 -24.90 -41.77
N TYR A 513 2.80 -25.93 -41.03
CA TYR A 513 1.46 -26.08 -40.50
C TYR A 513 1.46 -25.87 -38.99
N MET A 514 0.55 -25.05 -38.46
CA MET A 514 0.47 -24.73 -37.03
C MET A 514 -0.86 -25.21 -36.46
N THR A 515 -0.82 -26.11 -35.47
CA THR A 515 -2.05 -26.58 -34.80
C THR A 515 -2.60 -25.51 -33.87
N SER A 516 -3.92 -25.50 -33.65
CA SER A 516 -4.54 -24.74 -32.55
C SER A 516 -5.03 -25.71 -31.46
N HIS A 517 -6.32 -26.07 -31.42
CA HIS A 517 -6.92 -26.96 -30.43
C HIS A 517 -6.88 -28.46 -30.80
N GLY A 518 -6.30 -28.80 -31.95
CA GLY A 518 -6.11 -30.19 -32.42
C GLY A 518 -5.43 -30.24 -33.78
N ILE A 519 -5.02 -31.42 -34.23
CA ILE A 519 -4.29 -31.59 -35.50
C ILE A 519 -5.08 -31.16 -36.75
N LEU A 520 -6.41 -31.18 -36.68
CA LEU A 520 -7.31 -30.70 -37.74
C LEU A 520 -7.87 -29.30 -37.46
N ASN A 521 -7.28 -28.56 -36.52
CA ASN A 521 -7.59 -27.15 -36.30
C ASN A 521 -6.31 -26.33 -36.42
N THR A 522 -6.33 -25.26 -37.21
CA THR A 522 -5.13 -24.51 -37.61
C THR A 522 -5.26 -23.02 -37.33
N CYS A 523 -4.12 -22.37 -37.20
CA CYS A 523 -3.98 -20.92 -37.14
C CYS A 523 -4.07 -20.31 -38.55
N THR A 524 -5.01 -19.37 -38.78
CA THR A 524 -5.18 -18.68 -40.06
C THR A 524 -4.29 -17.45 -40.16
N SER A 525 -4.28 -16.76 -41.31
CA SER A 525 -3.57 -15.48 -41.49
C SER A 525 -4.06 -14.35 -40.57
N ALA A 526 -5.21 -14.50 -39.91
CA ALA A 526 -5.71 -13.53 -38.93
C ALA A 526 -5.08 -13.68 -37.54
N SER A 527 -4.35 -14.77 -37.29
CA SER A 527 -3.77 -15.12 -36.00
C SER A 527 -2.39 -14.48 -35.78
N ILE A 528 -2.02 -14.20 -34.51
CA ILE A 528 -0.67 -13.71 -34.20
C ILE A 528 0.37 -14.81 -34.49
N GLU A 529 -0.02 -16.07 -34.35
CA GLU A 529 0.79 -17.24 -34.64
C GLU A 529 1.28 -17.23 -36.10
N SER A 530 0.38 -16.97 -37.06
CA SER A 530 0.77 -16.83 -38.48
C SER A 530 1.69 -15.64 -38.69
N TYR A 531 1.41 -14.50 -38.05
CA TYR A 531 2.25 -13.31 -38.18
C TYR A 531 3.68 -13.54 -37.68
N MET A 532 3.86 -14.18 -36.53
CA MET A 532 5.20 -14.49 -35.99
C MET A 532 5.94 -15.54 -36.82
N LEU A 533 5.22 -16.54 -37.34
CA LEU A 533 5.80 -17.53 -38.25
C LEU A 533 6.38 -16.87 -39.52
N GLU A 534 5.65 -15.93 -40.11
CA GLU A 534 6.10 -15.21 -41.30
C GLU A 534 7.33 -14.34 -41.02
N LEU A 535 7.40 -13.70 -39.84
CA LEU A 535 8.61 -12.96 -39.40
C LEU A 535 9.84 -13.86 -39.27
N CYS A 536 9.65 -15.14 -38.98
CA CYS A 536 10.72 -16.14 -38.87
C CYS A 536 11.06 -16.81 -40.21
N GLY A 537 10.45 -16.38 -41.33
CA GLY A 537 10.73 -16.92 -42.65
C GLY A 537 10.07 -18.27 -42.94
N GLY A 538 8.95 -18.59 -42.28
CA GLY A 538 8.10 -19.74 -42.61
C GLY A 538 6.91 -19.34 -43.50
N ILE A 539 6.41 -20.29 -44.29
CA ILE A 539 5.19 -20.11 -45.09
C ILE A 539 4.04 -20.86 -44.42
N ASN A 540 3.03 -20.15 -43.89
CA ASN A 540 1.84 -20.79 -43.34
C ASN A 540 1.00 -21.44 -44.46
N VAL A 541 0.90 -22.78 -44.46
CA VAL A 541 0.09 -23.49 -45.46
C VAL A 541 -1.41 -23.19 -45.36
N ALA A 542 -1.86 -22.68 -44.22
CA ALA A 542 -3.24 -22.31 -43.95
C ALA A 542 -3.52 -20.80 -44.14
N ALA A 543 -2.60 -20.03 -44.72
CA ALA A 543 -2.76 -18.58 -44.90
C ALA A 543 -4.03 -18.19 -45.68
N ASP A 544 -4.41 -18.99 -46.67
CA ASP A 544 -5.60 -18.79 -47.52
C ASP A 544 -6.91 -19.35 -46.92
N VAL A 545 -6.86 -19.95 -45.72
CA VAL A 545 -8.07 -20.44 -45.05
C VAL A 545 -8.90 -19.25 -44.58
N ILE A 546 -10.09 -19.11 -45.15
CA ILE A 546 -11.04 -18.06 -44.76
C ILE A 546 -11.72 -18.46 -43.46
N GLY A 547 -11.51 -17.67 -42.40
CA GLY A 547 -12.11 -17.91 -41.09
C GLY A 547 -11.71 -16.86 -40.05
N GLY A 548 -12.01 -17.15 -38.77
CA GLY A 548 -11.49 -16.37 -37.64
C GLY A 548 -10.02 -16.69 -37.37
N LEU A 549 -9.53 -16.44 -36.15
CA LEU A 549 -8.15 -16.73 -35.75
C LEU A 549 -7.78 -18.22 -35.97
N TYR A 550 -8.75 -19.11 -35.72
CA TYR A 550 -8.60 -20.55 -35.83
C TYR A 550 -9.67 -21.12 -36.77
N SER A 551 -9.35 -22.20 -37.48
CA SER A 551 -10.28 -22.86 -38.40
C SER A 551 -10.07 -24.36 -38.44
N GLU A 552 -11.18 -25.10 -38.56
CA GLU A 552 -11.17 -26.55 -38.78
C GLU A 552 -10.86 -26.86 -40.24
N ILE A 553 -10.06 -27.91 -40.48
CA ILE A 553 -9.67 -28.38 -41.81
C ILE A 553 -9.97 -29.87 -41.95
N THR A 554 -9.92 -30.37 -43.18
CA THR A 554 -9.99 -31.81 -43.44
C THR A 554 -8.60 -32.44 -43.40
N ILE A 555 -8.53 -33.75 -43.11
CA ILE A 555 -7.26 -34.48 -43.17
C ILE A 555 -6.72 -34.54 -44.60
N GLU A 556 -7.59 -34.63 -45.60
CA GLU A 556 -7.23 -34.60 -47.02
C GLU A 556 -6.57 -33.26 -47.39
N GLN A 557 -7.07 -32.15 -46.84
CA GLN A 557 -6.48 -30.83 -47.03
C GLN A 557 -5.09 -30.73 -46.40
N LEU A 558 -4.90 -31.22 -45.17
CA LEU A 558 -3.59 -31.26 -44.52
C LEU A 558 -2.59 -32.13 -45.32
N ILE A 559 -3.03 -33.29 -45.80
CA ILE A 559 -2.21 -34.16 -46.66
C ILE A 559 -1.89 -33.49 -47.99
N SER A 560 -2.83 -32.74 -48.57
CA SER A 560 -2.62 -32.01 -49.84
C SER A 560 -1.64 -30.85 -49.68
N TRP A 561 -1.68 -30.13 -48.56
CA TRP A 561 -0.69 -29.09 -48.26
C TRP A 561 0.70 -29.68 -48.05
N ASN A 562 0.77 -30.88 -47.48
CA ASN A 562 2.01 -31.64 -47.32
C ASN A 562 3.17 -30.81 -46.71
N PRO A 563 2.94 -30.19 -45.53
CA PRO A 563 3.89 -29.27 -44.91
C PRO A 563 5.24 -29.94 -44.65
N ASP A 564 6.31 -29.16 -44.77
CA ASP A 564 7.67 -29.56 -44.43
C ASP A 564 7.87 -29.65 -42.91
N ILE A 565 7.18 -28.79 -42.14
CA ILE A 565 7.25 -28.72 -40.67
C ILE A 565 5.84 -28.60 -40.07
N ILE A 566 5.60 -29.26 -38.93
CA ILE A 566 4.39 -29.04 -38.10
C ILE A 566 4.82 -28.46 -36.76
N LEU A 567 4.23 -27.32 -36.39
CA LEU A 567 4.36 -26.72 -35.07
C LEU A 567 3.09 -26.98 -34.26
N VAL A 568 3.25 -27.59 -33.10
CA VAL A 568 2.16 -27.96 -32.19
C VAL A 568 2.10 -26.93 -31.08
N ASN A 569 1.05 -26.11 -31.03
CA ASN A 569 0.85 -25.16 -29.94
C ASN A 569 0.77 -25.88 -28.59
N SER A 570 1.33 -25.31 -27.53
CA SER A 570 1.36 -25.99 -26.23
C SER A 570 -0.03 -26.16 -25.60
N PHE A 571 -0.97 -25.28 -25.95
CA PHE A 571 -2.38 -25.37 -25.58
C PHE A 571 -3.21 -26.30 -26.48
N CYS A 572 -2.58 -27.00 -27.43
CA CYS A 572 -3.22 -28.05 -28.22
C CYS A 572 -3.56 -29.24 -27.31
N SER A 573 -4.84 -29.40 -26.98
CA SER A 573 -5.30 -30.40 -26.01
C SER A 573 -5.66 -31.75 -26.62
N SER A 574 -5.89 -31.80 -27.94
CA SER A 574 -6.42 -33.01 -28.60
C SER A 574 -5.34 -33.96 -29.11
N ASP A 575 -4.16 -33.43 -29.45
CA ASP A 575 -3.08 -34.21 -30.07
C ASP A 575 -1.71 -33.67 -29.61
N THR A 576 -0.87 -34.55 -29.06
CA THR A 576 0.52 -34.24 -28.74
C THR A 576 1.42 -34.41 -29.97
N LYS A 577 2.68 -33.94 -29.88
CA LYS A 577 3.73 -34.22 -30.88
C LYS A 577 3.82 -35.72 -31.18
N ASP A 578 3.79 -36.56 -30.15
CA ASP A 578 3.95 -38.01 -30.30
C ASP A 578 2.70 -38.68 -30.90
N ASP A 579 1.50 -38.18 -30.57
CA ASP A 579 0.26 -38.63 -31.21
C ASP A 579 0.30 -38.35 -32.71
N ILE A 580 0.77 -37.16 -33.11
CA ILE A 580 0.90 -36.77 -34.53
C ILE A 580 1.93 -37.65 -35.24
N LEU A 581 3.10 -37.87 -34.63
CA LEU A 581 4.17 -38.69 -35.20
C LEU A 581 3.78 -40.16 -35.35
N SER A 582 2.96 -40.69 -34.44
CA SER A 582 2.52 -42.09 -34.45
C SER A 582 1.25 -42.34 -35.27
N ASN A 583 0.54 -41.30 -35.72
CA ASN A 583 -0.72 -41.42 -36.43
C ASN A 583 -0.54 -41.98 -37.88
N PRO A 584 -1.03 -43.19 -38.19
CA PRO A 584 -0.85 -43.80 -39.51
C PRO A 584 -1.49 -43.00 -40.66
N ARG A 585 -2.52 -42.20 -40.37
CA ARG A 585 -3.20 -41.38 -41.38
C ARG A 585 -2.37 -40.18 -41.82
N LEU A 586 -1.43 -39.73 -40.99
CA LEU A 586 -0.56 -38.59 -41.23
C LEU A 586 0.81 -39.01 -41.77
N ALA A 587 1.10 -40.31 -41.79
CA ALA A 587 2.39 -40.88 -42.19
C ALA A 587 2.84 -40.52 -43.62
N SER A 588 1.95 -40.03 -44.48
CA SER A 588 2.31 -39.57 -45.82
C SER A 588 2.88 -38.14 -45.86
N ILE A 589 2.64 -37.33 -44.83
CA ILE A 589 3.05 -35.92 -44.75
C ILE A 589 4.57 -35.83 -44.54
N LYS A 590 5.25 -34.93 -45.27
CA LYS A 590 6.70 -34.73 -45.17
C LYS A 590 7.17 -34.47 -43.74
N ALA A 591 6.52 -33.56 -43.02
CA ALA A 591 6.86 -33.26 -41.63
C ALA A 591 6.89 -34.51 -40.75
N VAL A 592 5.87 -35.38 -40.85
CA VAL A 592 5.79 -36.62 -40.07
C VAL A 592 6.87 -37.62 -40.50
N LYS A 593 7.06 -37.81 -41.81
CA LYS A 593 8.10 -38.70 -42.36
C LYS A 593 9.51 -38.31 -41.91
N ASN A 594 9.79 -37.02 -41.90
CA ASN A 594 11.09 -36.45 -41.59
C ASN A 594 11.25 -36.13 -40.09
N LYS A 595 10.26 -36.49 -39.27
CA LYS A 595 10.19 -36.17 -37.83
C LYS A 595 10.35 -34.67 -37.52
N GLN A 596 9.90 -33.81 -38.43
CA GLN A 596 9.86 -32.36 -38.29
C GLN A 596 8.53 -31.92 -37.68
N VAL A 597 8.20 -32.49 -36.52
CA VAL A 597 7.03 -32.13 -35.72
C VAL A 597 7.54 -31.63 -34.37
N PHE A 598 7.31 -30.36 -34.08
CA PHE A 598 7.87 -29.70 -32.90
C PHE A 598 6.76 -29.14 -32.03
N GLN A 599 6.86 -29.33 -30.72
CA GLN A 599 5.97 -28.67 -29.79
C GLN A 599 6.54 -27.30 -29.44
N ILE A 600 5.71 -26.26 -29.54
CA ILE A 600 6.08 -24.90 -29.15
C ILE A 600 6.33 -24.91 -27.63
N PRO A 601 7.44 -24.31 -27.16
CA PRO A 601 7.72 -24.20 -25.73
C PRO A 601 6.70 -23.37 -24.96
N ASP A 602 6.58 -23.69 -23.69
CA ASP A 602 5.76 -22.97 -22.71
C ASP A 602 6.40 -23.06 -21.32
N TYR A 603 6.22 -21.98 -20.54
CA TYR A 603 6.67 -21.95 -19.15
C TYR A 603 5.66 -21.21 -18.26
N ILE A 604 5.71 -19.86 -18.22
CA ILE A 604 4.61 -19.07 -17.64
C ILE A 604 3.40 -19.16 -18.58
N SER A 605 3.64 -19.01 -19.88
CA SER A 605 2.62 -19.08 -20.92
C SER A 605 3.20 -19.70 -22.19
N CYS A 606 2.31 -20.10 -23.11
CA CYS A 606 2.73 -20.49 -24.46
C CYS A 606 3.49 -19.33 -25.11
N TRP A 607 4.67 -19.59 -25.67
CA TRP A 607 5.46 -18.52 -26.30
C TRP A 607 4.80 -17.92 -27.55
N TYR A 608 3.71 -18.49 -28.07
CA TYR A 608 3.08 -18.03 -29.31
C TYR A 608 1.76 -17.24 -29.16
N ILE A 609 1.40 -16.77 -27.96
CA ILE A 609 0.08 -16.13 -27.71
C ILE A 609 0.11 -14.61 -27.53
N GLY A 610 1.22 -13.94 -27.82
CA GLY A 610 1.35 -12.49 -27.62
C GLY A 610 1.66 -12.14 -26.16
N VAL A 611 2.74 -12.68 -25.64
CA VAL A 611 3.29 -12.42 -24.30
C VAL A 611 4.74 -11.95 -24.42
N PRO A 612 5.37 -11.39 -23.37
CA PRO A 612 6.78 -11.02 -23.43
C PRO A 612 7.67 -12.17 -23.96
N GLU A 613 7.39 -13.41 -23.58
CA GLU A 613 8.15 -14.61 -24.00
C GLU A 613 7.98 -14.95 -25.49
N SER A 614 7.09 -14.26 -26.22
CA SER A 614 6.99 -14.41 -27.67
C SER A 614 8.25 -14.01 -28.43
N LEU A 615 9.18 -13.30 -27.79
CA LEU A 615 10.52 -13.10 -28.34
C LEU A 615 11.27 -14.44 -28.45
N LEU A 616 11.32 -15.21 -27.36
CA LEU A 616 11.91 -16.54 -27.31
C LEU A 616 11.21 -17.49 -28.29
N GLY A 617 9.88 -17.36 -28.41
CA GLY A 617 9.09 -18.08 -29.41
C GLY A 617 9.58 -17.85 -30.84
N MET A 618 9.85 -16.60 -31.21
CA MET A 618 10.37 -16.26 -32.54
C MET A 618 11.80 -16.75 -32.75
N GLU A 619 12.69 -16.58 -31.77
CA GLU A 619 14.07 -17.09 -31.85
C GLU A 619 14.12 -18.61 -31.98
N TRP A 620 13.33 -19.31 -31.15
CA TRP A 620 13.18 -20.76 -31.24
C TRP A 620 12.59 -21.20 -32.58
N THR A 621 11.60 -20.49 -33.10
CA THR A 621 11.00 -20.80 -34.40
C THR A 621 12.02 -20.64 -35.51
N LEU A 622 12.74 -19.51 -35.54
CA LEU A 622 13.80 -19.29 -36.52
C LEU A 622 14.86 -20.40 -36.46
N TYR A 623 15.26 -20.83 -35.26
CA TYR A 623 16.16 -21.96 -35.05
C TYR A 623 15.62 -23.29 -35.59
N LYS A 624 14.32 -23.59 -35.41
CA LYS A 624 13.73 -24.82 -35.95
C LYS A 624 13.52 -24.77 -37.46
N LEU A 625 13.24 -23.61 -38.02
CA LEU A 625 13.04 -23.45 -39.47
C LEU A 625 14.38 -23.43 -40.23
N HIS A 626 15.39 -22.77 -39.67
CA HIS A 626 16.64 -22.42 -40.36
C HIS A 626 17.88 -22.61 -39.46
N PRO A 627 18.11 -23.82 -38.93
CA PRO A 627 19.15 -24.06 -37.91
C PRO A 627 20.56 -23.71 -38.40
N GLU A 628 20.84 -23.82 -39.69
CA GLU A 628 22.13 -23.50 -40.30
C GLU A 628 22.42 -21.99 -40.42
N LYS A 629 21.42 -21.14 -40.14
CA LYS A 629 21.53 -19.67 -40.19
C LYS A 629 21.66 -19.04 -38.81
N ILE A 630 21.57 -19.83 -37.74
CA ILE A 630 21.61 -19.35 -36.36
C ILE A 630 23.03 -19.39 -35.78
N ASN A 631 23.37 -18.35 -35.01
CA ASN A 631 24.64 -18.23 -34.29
C ASN A 631 24.49 -17.99 -32.77
N PHE A 632 23.29 -18.16 -32.22
CA PHE A 632 23.00 -18.10 -30.79
C PHE A 632 22.66 -19.50 -30.23
N GLN A 633 22.70 -19.64 -28.90
CA GLN A 633 22.26 -20.84 -28.19
C GLN A 633 20.96 -20.54 -27.45
N MET A 634 19.93 -21.37 -27.66
CA MET A 634 18.61 -21.12 -27.10
C MET A 634 18.61 -21.10 -25.58
N GLU A 635 19.44 -21.93 -24.95
CA GLU A 635 19.57 -22.04 -23.50
C GLU A 635 20.06 -20.73 -22.89
N GLU A 636 21.03 -20.07 -23.54
CA GLU A 636 21.57 -18.78 -23.09
C GLU A 636 20.56 -17.65 -23.33
N GLU A 637 19.83 -17.68 -24.45
CA GLU A 637 18.75 -16.72 -24.73
C GLU A 637 17.61 -16.81 -23.70
N VAL A 638 17.22 -18.03 -23.31
CA VAL A 638 16.22 -18.27 -22.26
C VAL A 638 16.72 -17.72 -20.92
N LYS A 639 17.96 -18.01 -20.51
CA LYS A 639 18.55 -17.48 -19.27
C LYS A 639 18.56 -15.95 -19.25
N GLU A 640 19.09 -15.34 -20.31
CA GLU A 640 19.17 -13.89 -20.42
C GLU A 640 17.78 -13.26 -20.35
N PHE A 641 16.80 -13.85 -21.04
CA PHE A 641 15.43 -13.37 -21.06
C PHE A 641 14.77 -13.41 -19.68
N TYR A 642 14.77 -14.56 -18.99
CA TYR A 642 14.08 -14.70 -17.69
C TYR A 642 14.72 -13.82 -16.61
N SER A 643 16.06 -13.72 -16.61
CA SER A 643 16.77 -12.80 -15.71
C SER A 643 16.38 -11.34 -15.99
N LYS A 644 16.35 -10.95 -17.27
CA LYS A 644 16.11 -9.55 -17.64
C LYS A 644 14.65 -9.12 -17.50
N PHE A 645 13.69 -9.98 -17.88
CA PHE A 645 12.26 -9.66 -17.83
C PHE A 645 11.65 -9.92 -16.46
N TYR A 646 12.02 -10.99 -15.77
CA TYR A 646 11.35 -11.40 -14.53
C TYR A 646 12.24 -11.36 -13.30
N GLY A 647 13.52 -11.00 -13.43
CA GLY A 647 14.47 -11.06 -12.33
C GLY A 647 14.70 -12.48 -11.82
N TYR A 648 14.42 -13.48 -12.67
CA TYR A 648 14.40 -14.88 -12.29
C TYR A 648 15.57 -15.64 -12.89
N ASP A 649 16.39 -16.23 -12.01
CA ASP A 649 17.52 -17.07 -12.39
C ASP A 649 17.06 -18.49 -12.68
N ILE A 650 16.60 -18.70 -13.91
CA ILE A 650 16.10 -20.00 -14.38
C ILE A 650 17.21 -21.06 -14.42
N THR A 651 16.90 -22.26 -13.96
CA THR A 651 17.84 -23.39 -13.85
C THR A 651 18.03 -24.14 -15.17
N ASP A 652 19.15 -24.83 -15.32
CA ASP A 652 19.41 -25.69 -16.49
C ASP A 652 18.36 -26.81 -16.63
N GLU A 653 17.82 -27.30 -15.51
CA GLU A 653 16.76 -28.33 -15.50
C GLU A 653 15.43 -27.78 -16.04
N GLU A 654 15.05 -26.57 -15.63
CA GLU A 654 13.86 -25.88 -16.15
C GLU A 654 14.01 -25.55 -17.64
N ILE A 655 15.18 -25.09 -18.08
CA ILE A 655 15.44 -24.82 -19.50
C ILE A 655 15.31 -26.09 -20.34
N ALA A 656 15.88 -27.20 -19.89
CA ALA A 656 15.76 -28.48 -20.58
C ALA A 656 14.30 -28.93 -20.69
N GLN A 657 13.50 -28.71 -19.64
CA GLN A 657 12.07 -28.99 -19.63
C GLN A 657 11.30 -28.09 -20.62
N ILE A 658 11.62 -26.79 -20.67
CA ILE A 658 10.99 -25.81 -21.57
C ILE A 658 11.26 -26.12 -23.03
N LEU A 659 12.53 -26.31 -23.38
CA LEU A 659 12.95 -26.54 -24.76
C LEU A 659 12.56 -27.94 -25.26
N LYS A 660 12.14 -28.83 -24.36
CA LYS A 660 11.67 -30.20 -24.64
C LYS A 660 12.69 -30.96 -25.49
N GLU A 661 13.97 -30.73 -25.22
CA GLU A 661 15.05 -31.41 -25.91
C GLU A 661 15.11 -32.86 -25.42
N GLU A 662 14.95 -33.82 -26.35
CA GLU A 662 15.08 -35.23 -26.03
C GLU A 662 16.51 -35.52 -25.56
N SER A 663 16.64 -36.11 -24.38
CA SER A 663 17.88 -36.74 -23.89
C SER A 663 18.36 -37.88 -24.77
#